data_AF-A0A9E0GV10-F1
#
_entry.id   AF-A0A9E0GV10-F1
#
_cell.length_a   1.000
_cell.length_b   1.000
_cell.length_c   1.000
_cell.angle_alpha   90.00
_cell.angle_beta   90.00
_cell.angle_gamma   90.00
#
_symmetry.space_group_name_H-M   'P 1'
#
loop_
_entity.id
_entity.type
_entity.pdbx_description
1 polymer ?
#
loop_
_entity_poly.entity_id
_entity_poly.type
_entity_poly.pdbx_seq_one_letter_code
_entity_poly.pdbx_strand_id
1 'polypeptide(L)'
;MAQEQKNVQEQDLNQLRKVRREKLAELQGSGKDPFVITKYDQTHHSVEVKENYEELEGKQVSIAGRMMSKRVMGKASFCNVQDLKGNIQSYVARDSIGEENYKEFKKLDVGDVIGIEGEVFKTKTGEISIHASHVTLLSKSLQILPEKFHGLTNTDMRYRQRYVDLIMNPEAKDTFIKRSKIISAIRRYLDGEGFMEVETPMLVANAGGAAARPFETHFNALNEDLKLRISLELYLKRLIVGGLERVYEIGRVFRNEGLDTRHNPEFTLMELYQAYTDYNGMMDLTENLYRHVAQEVLGTTKIVYNGVEMDLGKPFERITMVDAVKKYAGVDWNEVKTLEEARKLADEHHVEYEEHHKKGDILSLFFEEFAEEHLIQPTFVMDHPIEISPLTKKKPENPEYTERFEFFMNGWEMANAYSELNDPIDQRERFKAQEELLAQGDEEANTTDEDFLNALEIGMPPTGGIGFGIDRMCMLLTNSAAIRDVLLFPTMKTQGGAKNEANNSVQAKTEEKPAEKIDFSKVEIEPLFKDDVDFETFSKSDFRAVKVKECTAVPKSKKLLQFTLDDGTGEDRTILSGIHEYYEPEELVGKTCIAITNLPPRKMMGIDSCGMLISAVHNEEGKEKLHLLMVDEHIPAGAKLY
;
A
#
# COMPACT_ATOMS: atom_id res chain seq x y z
N MET A 1 29.84 -6.64 -16.60
CA MET A 1 28.85 -7.07 -17.60
C MET A 1 27.45 -6.51 -17.37
N ALA A 2 26.75 -6.72 -16.25
CA ALA A 2 25.40 -6.16 -16.09
C ALA A 2 25.35 -4.65 -15.81
N GLN A 3 26.35 -4.10 -15.14
CA GLN A 3 26.49 -2.65 -14.97
C GLN A 3 26.89 -1.95 -16.29
N GLU A 4 27.61 -2.65 -17.16
CA GLU A 4 27.87 -2.21 -18.55
C GLU A 4 26.61 -2.34 -19.41
N GLN A 5 25.85 -3.43 -19.31
CA GLN A 5 24.57 -3.58 -20.02
C GLN A 5 23.53 -2.55 -19.59
N LYS A 6 23.47 -2.21 -18.29
CA LYS A 6 22.58 -1.16 -17.77
C LYS A 6 23.00 0.23 -18.26
N ASN A 7 24.30 0.52 -18.28
CA ASN A 7 24.85 1.76 -18.85
C ASN A 7 24.63 1.85 -20.37
N VAL A 8 24.75 0.74 -21.10
CA VAL A 8 24.49 0.68 -22.56
C VAL A 8 23.00 0.88 -22.83
N GLN A 9 22.11 0.23 -22.08
CA GLN A 9 20.66 0.40 -22.22
C GLN A 9 20.21 1.83 -21.88
N GLU A 10 20.82 2.46 -20.87
CA GLU A 10 20.55 3.85 -20.50
C GLU A 10 21.09 4.85 -21.53
N GLN A 11 22.28 4.59 -22.11
CA GLN A 11 22.82 5.33 -23.24
C GLN A 11 21.92 5.23 -24.47
N ASP A 12 21.39 4.04 -24.78
CA ASP A 12 20.46 3.82 -25.89
C ASP A 12 19.12 4.55 -25.67
N LEU A 13 18.58 4.53 -24.45
CA LEU A 13 17.37 5.28 -24.10
C LEU A 13 17.58 6.79 -24.25
N ASN A 14 18.74 7.30 -23.84
CA ASN A 14 19.08 8.72 -23.99
C ASN A 14 19.25 9.13 -25.45
N GLN A 15 19.83 8.27 -26.29
CA GLN A 15 19.89 8.48 -27.74
C GLN A 15 18.48 8.48 -28.36
N LEU A 16 17.62 7.54 -28.01
CA LEU A 16 16.24 7.48 -28.49
C LEU A 16 15.41 8.72 -28.06
N ARG A 17 15.59 9.21 -26.83
CA ARG A 17 14.99 10.47 -26.36
C ARG A 17 15.48 11.67 -27.17
N LYS A 18 16.78 11.71 -27.50
CA LYS A 18 17.36 12.76 -28.36
C LYS A 18 16.73 12.74 -29.74
N VAL A 19 16.61 11.56 -30.37
CA VAL A 19 15.95 11.40 -31.68
C VAL A 19 14.49 11.88 -31.64
N ARG A 20 13.73 11.56 -30.58
CA ARG A 20 12.35 12.06 -30.43
C ARG A 20 12.27 13.58 -30.34
N ARG A 21 13.23 14.23 -29.67
CA ARG A 21 13.33 15.69 -29.58
C ARG A 21 13.73 16.33 -30.92
N GLU A 22 14.65 15.71 -31.66
CA GLU A 22 15.03 16.16 -33.01
C GLU A 22 13.86 16.09 -33.98
N LYS A 23 13.07 14.99 -33.94
CA LYS A 23 11.82 14.89 -34.72
C LYS A 23 10.81 15.98 -34.37
N LEU A 24 10.66 16.32 -33.08
CA LEU A 24 9.79 17.41 -32.67
C LEU A 24 10.29 18.75 -33.23
N ALA A 25 11.59 19.02 -33.15
CA ALA A 25 12.17 20.25 -33.70
C ALA A 25 11.96 20.35 -35.22
N GLU A 26 12.05 19.25 -35.97
CA GLU A 26 11.74 19.20 -37.40
C GLU A 26 10.27 19.52 -37.68
N LEU A 27 9.34 18.95 -36.90
CA LEU A 27 7.90 19.24 -36.99
C LEU A 27 7.61 20.72 -36.74
N GLN A 28 8.21 21.29 -35.69
CA GLN A 28 8.05 22.71 -35.35
C GLN A 28 8.64 23.63 -36.43
N GLY A 29 9.85 23.33 -36.90
CA GLY A 29 10.52 24.10 -37.96
C GLY A 29 9.82 24.07 -39.32
N SER A 30 8.97 23.06 -39.55
CA SER A 30 8.15 22.94 -40.77
C SER A 30 6.72 23.45 -40.60
N GLY A 31 6.40 24.10 -39.47
CA GLY A 31 5.06 24.63 -39.19
C GLY A 31 4.01 23.56 -38.86
N LYS A 32 4.43 22.34 -38.54
CA LYS A 32 3.60 21.19 -38.19
C LYS A 32 3.71 20.85 -36.70
N ASP A 33 3.77 21.88 -35.83
CA ASP A 33 3.87 21.69 -34.38
C ASP A 33 2.60 20.99 -33.86
N PRO A 34 2.68 19.75 -33.34
CA PRO A 34 1.50 19.06 -32.83
C PRO A 34 0.92 19.75 -31.58
N PHE A 35 1.71 20.54 -30.84
CA PHE A 35 1.28 21.18 -29.60
C PHE A 35 0.52 22.50 -29.81
N VAL A 36 0.41 23.01 -31.04
CA VAL A 36 -0.51 24.14 -31.33
C VAL A 36 -1.94 23.66 -31.54
N ILE A 37 -2.16 22.36 -31.71
CA ILE A 37 -3.49 21.76 -31.83
C ILE A 37 -4.12 21.74 -30.43
N THR A 38 -5.17 22.53 -30.25
CA THR A 38 -5.89 22.65 -28.98
C THR A 38 -7.18 21.83 -28.93
N LYS A 39 -7.65 21.36 -30.09
CA LYS A 39 -8.91 20.61 -30.24
C LYS A 39 -8.78 19.54 -31.32
N TYR A 40 -9.40 18.39 -31.09
CA TYR A 40 -9.63 17.37 -32.10
C TYR A 40 -11.06 16.85 -31.97
N ASP A 41 -11.81 16.81 -33.07
CA ASP A 41 -13.22 16.42 -33.08
C ASP A 41 -13.35 14.89 -33.16
N GLN A 42 -13.35 14.25 -31.99
CA GLN A 42 -13.60 12.83 -31.84
C GLN A 42 -15.11 12.53 -31.90
N THR A 43 -15.47 11.46 -32.61
CA THR A 43 -16.86 11.00 -32.75
C THR A 43 -17.18 9.75 -31.91
N HIS A 44 -16.19 8.88 -31.71
CA HIS A 44 -16.38 7.59 -31.05
C HIS A 44 -15.13 7.19 -30.24
N HIS A 45 -15.32 6.31 -29.27
CA HIS A 45 -14.25 5.53 -28.65
C HIS A 45 -14.02 4.18 -29.35
N SER A 46 -12.83 3.64 -29.13
CA SER A 46 -12.34 2.39 -29.73
C SER A 46 -13.29 1.20 -29.52
N VAL A 47 -13.82 1.04 -28.31
CA VAL A 47 -14.76 -0.04 -27.96
C VAL A 47 -16.14 0.19 -28.58
N GLU A 48 -16.62 1.44 -28.62
CA GLU A 48 -17.90 1.78 -29.23
C GLU A 48 -17.93 1.42 -30.72
N VAL A 49 -16.83 1.65 -31.43
CA VAL A 49 -16.68 1.23 -32.84
C VAL A 49 -16.74 -0.29 -32.99
N LYS A 50 -16.15 -1.04 -32.03
CA LYS A 50 -16.13 -2.50 -32.05
C LYS A 50 -17.49 -3.12 -31.72
N GLU A 51 -18.15 -2.61 -30.70
CA GLU A 51 -19.44 -3.11 -30.21
C GLU A 51 -20.58 -2.78 -31.18
N ASN A 52 -20.51 -1.64 -31.89
CA ASN A 52 -21.53 -1.21 -32.85
C ASN A 52 -21.10 -1.45 -34.31
N TYR A 53 -20.29 -2.48 -34.57
CA TYR A 53 -19.73 -2.74 -35.91
C TYR A 53 -20.80 -2.88 -37.00
N GLU A 54 -21.87 -3.62 -36.74
CA GLU A 54 -22.91 -3.89 -37.74
C GLU A 54 -23.57 -2.60 -38.25
N GLU A 55 -23.66 -1.58 -37.40
CA GLU A 55 -24.20 -0.28 -37.76
C GLU A 55 -23.14 0.66 -38.34
N LEU A 56 -21.86 0.47 -37.99
CA LEU A 56 -20.76 1.37 -38.34
C LEU A 56 -19.93 0.90 -39.53
N GLU A 57 -20.07 -0.35 -39.99
CA GLU A 57 -19.37 -0.88 -41.16
C GLU A 57 -19.58 0.04 -42.38
N GLY A 58 -18.49 0.44 -43.02
CA GLY A 58 -18.50 1.36 -44.16
C GLY A 58 -18.75 2.84 -43.79
N LYS A 59 -18.97 3.17 -42.51
CA LYS A 59 -19.15 4.57 -42.06
C LYS A 59 -17.82 5.19 -41.66
N GLN A 60 -17.75 6.51 -41.82
CA GLN A 60 -16.63 7.32 -41.37
C GLN A 60 -16.71 7.56 -39.87
N VAL A 61 -15.59 7.35 -39.19
CA VAL A 61 -15.41 7.66 -37.76
C VAL A 61 -14.13 8.46 -37.57
N SER A 62 -14.14 9.30 -36.54
CA SER A 62 -12.98 10.00 -36.00
C SER A 62 -12.72 9.52 -34.58
N ILE A 63 -11.52 9.03 -34.30
CA ILE A 63 -11.06 8.58 -32.98
C ILE A 63 -9.74 9.26 -32.61
N ALA A 64 -9.45 9.36 -31.32
CA ALA A 64 -8.14 9.82 -30.85
C ALA A 64 -7.62 8.93 -29.72
N GLY A 65 -6.31 8.74 -29.67
CA GLY A 65 -5.68 7.99 -28.59
C GLY A 65 -4.17 7.82 -28.77
N ARG A 66 -3.57 7.06 -27.86
CA ARG A 66 -2.13 6.78 -27.86
C ARG A 66 -1.79 5.63 -28.80
N MET A 67 -0.81 5.81 -29.68
CA MET A 67 -0.29 4.74 -30.53
C MET A 67 0.49 3.74 -29.68
N MET A 68 -0.04 2.54 -29.49
CA MET A 68 0.56 1.48 -28.67
C MET A 68 1.46 0.53 -29.47
N SER A 69 1.24 0.44 -30.78
CA SER A 69 2.12 -0.32 -31.68
C SER A 69 2.01 0.19 -33.10
N LYS A 70 3.07 0.01 -33.88
CA LYS A 70 3.11 0.31 -35.31
C LYS A 70 3.93 -0.75 -36.05
N ARG A 71 3.37 -1.29 -37.13
CA ARG A 71 4.03 -2.24 -38.03
C ARG A 71 4.00 -1.68 -39.45
N VAL A 72 5.19 -1.42 -39.99
CA VAL A 72 5.35 -0.89 -41.36
C VAL A 72 5.54 -2.03 -42.34
N MET A 73 4.74 -2.04 -43.42
CA MET A 73 4.70 -3.09 -44.45
C MET A 73 4.83 -2.47 -45.84
N GLY A 74 5.95 -1.79 -46.10
CA GLY A 74 6.18 -1.10 -47.37
C GLY A 74 5.25 0.11 -47.55
N LYS A 75 4.24 -0.02 -48.40
CA LYS A 75 3.26 1.04 -48.76
C LYS A 75 2.03 1.09 -47.84
N ALA A 76 1.90 0.13 -46.93
CA ALA A 76 0.85 0.15 -45.91
C ALA A 76 1.44 -0.12 -44.53
N SER A 77 0.71 0.26 -43.49
CA SER A 77 1.07 0.04 -42.11
C SER A 77 -0.16 -0.30 -41.29
N PHE A 78 0.03 -1.05 -40.21
CA PHE A 78 -0.96 -1.19 -39.15
C PHE A 78 -0.47 -0.49 -37.90
N CYS A 79 -1.34 0.24 -37.23
CA CYS A 79 -1.10 0.71 -35.87
C CYS A 79 -2.27 0.35 -34.96
N ASN A 80 -2.02 0.32 -33.66
CA ASN A 80 -3.05 0.15 -32.65
C ASN A 80 -3.09 1.43 -31.81
N VAL A 81 -4.29 1.98 -31.64
CA VAL A 81 -4.54 3.20 -30.87
C VAL A 81 -5.35 2.84 -29.64
N GLN A 82 -4.88 3.27 -28.47
CA GLN A 82 -5.53 3.07 -27.18
C GLN A 82 -6.13 4.38 -26.68
N ASP A 83 -7.39 4.34 -26.27
CA ASP A 83 -8.12 5.46 -25.68
C ASP A 83 -8.62 5.11 -24.27
N LEU A 84 -9.64 5.83 -23.78
CA LEU A 84 -10.21 5.60 -22.46
C LEU A 84 -10.80 4.19 -22.33
N LYS A 85 -11.59 3.76 -23.32
CA LYS A 85 -12.41 2.55 -23.27
C LYS A 85 -11.61 1.30 -23.63
N GLY A 86 -10.61 1.42 -24.49
CA GLY A 86 -9.85 0.26 -24.93
C GLY A 86 -8.84 0.58 -26.02
N ASN A 87 -8.77 -0.29 -27.02
CA ASN A 87 -7.90 -0.09 -28.17
C ASN A 87 -8.59 -0.52 -29.47
N ILE A 88 -8.09 -0.02 -30.60
CA ILE A 88 -8.55 -0.41 -31.93
C ILE A 88 -7.40 -0.36 -32.94
N GLN A 89 -7.44 -1.27 -33.91
CA GLN A 89 -6.48 -1.29 -35.01
C GLN A 89 -6.86 -0.27 -36.08
N SER A 90 -5.86 0.37 -36.66
CA SER A 90 -6.00 1.19 -37.86
C SER A 90 -5.07 0.70 -38.96
N TYR A 91 -5.62 0.62 -40.17
CA TYR A 91 -4.90 0.34 -41.40
C TYR A 91 -4.62 1.67 -42.11
N VAL A 92 -3.33 2.00 -42.26
CA VAL A 92 -2.86 3.25 -42.85
C VAL A 92 -2.13 2.93 -44.14
N ALA A 93 -2.72 3.27 -45.28
CA ALA A 93 -2.15 3.00 -46.60
C ALA A 93 -1.77 4.28 -47.32
N ARG A 94 -0.60 4.28 -47.97
CA ARG A 94 -0.12 5.40 -48.79
C ARG A 94 -1.12 5.82 -49.86
N ASP A 95 -1.77 4.85 -50.48
CA ASP A 95 -2.69 5.11 -51.57
C ASP A 95 -4.03 5.71 -51.06
N SER A 96 -4.29 5.65 -49.74
CA SER A 96 -5.47 6.24 -49.08
C SER A 96 -5.19 7.63 -48.52
N ILE A 97 -4.05 7.83 -47.85
CA ILE A 97 -3.73 9.11 -47.16
C ILE A 97 -2.79 10.02 -47.96
N GLY A 98 -2.24 9.54 -49.09
CA GLY A 98 -1.26 10.26 -49.92
C GLY A 98 0.21 9.96 -49.57
N GLU A 99 1.12 10.21 -50.52
CA GLU A 99 2.54 9.88 -50.37
C GLU A 99 3.24 10.69 -49.27
N GLU A 100 2.97 11.99 -49.19
CA GLU A 100 3.57 12.89 -48.20
C GLU A 100 3.11 12.54 -46.77
N ASN A 101 1.80 12.50 -46.54
CA ASN A 101 1.24 12.14 -45.23
C ASN A 101 1.68 10.74 -44.77
N TYR A 102 1.86 9.79 -45.68
CA TYR A 102 2.36 8.46 -45.33
C TYR A 102 3.85 8.45 -44.97
N LYS A 103 4.67 9.31 -45.60
CA LYS A 103 6.07 9.52 -45.17
C LYS A 103 6.11 10.11 -43.76
N GLU A 104 5.21 11.02 -43.42
CA GLU A 104 5.08 11.61 -42.09
C GLU A 104 4.61 10.60 -41.04
N PHE A 105 3.57 9.84 -41.36
CA PHE A 105 3.09 8.74 -40.50
C PHE A 105 4.21 7.75 -40.15
N LYS A 106 5.09 7.43 -41.11
CA LYS A 106 6.25 6.56 -40.84
C LYS A 106 7.22 7.14 -39.82
N LYS A 107 7.34 8.47 -39.72
CA LYS A 107 8.20 9.15 -38.73
C LYS A 107 7.61 9.17 -37.32
N LEU A 108 6.29 8.99 -37.15
CA LEU A 108 5.64 8.93 -35.83
C LEU A 108 6.20 7.79 -34.97
N ASP A 109 6.05 7.87 -33.65
CA ASP A 109 6.60 6.88 -32.72
C ASP A 109 5.51 6.26 -31.85
N VAL A 110 5.76 5.04 -31.37
CA VAL A 110 4.95 4.44 -30.30
C VAL A 110 4.99 5.36 -29.08
N GLY A 111 3.82 5.60 -28.51
CA GLY A 111 3.58 6.54 -27.42
C GLY A 111 3.05 7.89 -27.88
N ASP A 112 3.16 8.26 -29.16
CA ASP A 112 2.53 9.48 -29.69
C ASP A 112 1.00 9.41 -29.55
N VAL A 113 0.37 10.55 -29.27
CA VAL A 113 -1.10 10.68 -29.29
C VAL A 113 -1.50 11.14 -30.68
N ILE A 114 -2.40 10.40 -31.31
CA ILE A 114 -2.82 10.63 -32.70
C ILE A 114 -4.34 10.64 -32.82
N GLY A 115 -4.84 11.42 -33.77
CA GLY A 115 -6.19 11.36 -34.31
C GLY A 115 -6.22 10.53 -35.58
N ILE A 116 -7.27 9.73 -35.75
CA ILE A 116 -7.49 8.91 -36.95
C ILE A 116 -8.92 9.15 -37.43
N GLU A 117 -9.03 9.58 -38.68
CA GLU A 117 -10.29 9.61 -39.43
C GLU A 117 -10.24 8.49 -40.47
N GLY A 118 -11.34 7.75 -40.62
CA GLY A 118 -11.40 6.68 -41.60
C GLY A 118 -12.67 5.85 -41.55
N GLU A 119 -12.73 4.89 -42.48
CA GLU A 119 -13.87 4.00 -42.65
C GLU A 119 -13.74 2.75 -41.76
N VAL A 120 -14.79 2.38 -41.06
CA VAL A 120 -14.82 1.14 -40.26
C VAL A 120 -14.95 -0.07 -41.18
N PHE A 121 -14.07 -1.06 -41.00
CA PHE A 121 -14.06 -2.28 -41.80
C PHE A 121 -13.49 -3.47 -41.02
N LYS A 122 -13.57 -4.68 -41.59
CA LYS A 122 -12.89 -5.88 -41.08
C LYS A 122 -11.72 -6.26 -41.97
N THR A 123 -10.59 -6.61 -41.34
CA THR A 123 -9.46 -7.19 -42.06
C THR A 123 -9.76 -8.63 -42.50
N LYS A 124 -8.88 -9.23 -43.31
CA LYS A 124 -8.99 -10.64 -43.72
C LYS A 124 -8.95 -11.63 -42.54
N THR A 125 -8.37 -11.23 -41.40
CA THR A 125 -8.34 -12.05 -40.17
C THR A 125 -9.57 -11.82 -39.30
N GLY A 126 -10.54 -11.02 -39.75
CA GLY A 126 -11.79 -10.74 -39.03
C GLY A 126 -11.67 -9.64 -37.97
N GLU A 127 -10.52 -8.97 -37.84
CA GLU A 127 -10.33 -7.92 -36.85
C GLU A 127 -10.97 -6.60 -37.29
N ILE A 128 -11.88 -6.06 -36.47
CA ILE A 128 -12.51 -4.76 -36.67
C ILE A 128 -11.45 -3.67 -36.59
N SER A 129 -11.36 -2.85 -37.64
CA SER A 129 -10.31 -1.85 -37.84
C SER A 129 -10.87 -0.58 -38.49
N ILE A 130 -10.07 0.49 -38.46
CA ILE A 130 -10.37 1.73 -39.19
C ILE A 130 -9.38 1.87 -40.35
N HIS A 131 -9.90 1.96 -41.58
CA HIS A 131 -9.12 2.27 -42.77
C HIS A 131 -8.92 3.79 -42.83
N ALA A 132 -7.73 4.24 -42.42
CA ALA A 132 -7.45 5.66 -42.25
C ALA A 132 -7.48 6.40 -43.60
N SER A 133 -8.27 7.48 -43.66
CA SER A 133 -8.24 8.51 -44.68
C SER A 133 -7.37 9.70 -44.27
N HIS A 134 -7.28 9.96 -42.96
CA HIS A 134 -6.41 10.99 -42.39
C HIS A 134 -5.82 10.55 -41.04
N VAL A 135 -4.58 10.96 -40.75
CA VAL A 135 -3.93 10.75 -39.45
C VAL A 135 -3.29 12.05 -39.01
N THR A 136 -3.64 12.53 -37.83
CA THR A 136 -3.13 13.77 -37.25
C THR A 136 -2.29 13.46 -36.02
N LEU A 137 -1.05 13.96 -35.95
CA LEU A 137 -0.28 13.92 -34.71
C LEU A 137 -0.78 15.00 -33.76
N LEU A 138 -1.33 14.59 -32.61
CA LEU A 138 -1.91 15.50 -31.61
C LEU A 138 -0.92 15.83 -30.49
N SER A 139 -0.05 14.88 -30.13
CA SER A 139 0.99 15.11 -29.13
C SER A 139 2.17 14.19 -29.35
N LYS A 140 3.38 14.79 -29.48
CA LYS A 140 4.61 14.03 -29.61
C LYS A 140 5.05 13.48 -28.25
N SER A 141 5.20 12.18 -28.14
CA SER A 141 5.81 11.56 -26.97
C SER A 141 7.33 11.65 -27.05
N LEU A 142 7.92 12.36 -26.09
CA LEU A 142 9.38 12.53 -25.96
C LEU A 142 10.03 11.45 -25.07
N GLN A 143 9.21 10.67 -24.35
CA GLN A 143 9.64 9.54 -23.54
C GLN A 143 9.34 8.23 -24.24
N ILE A 144 10.05 7.18 -23.86
CA ILE A 144 9.87 5.83 -24.43
C ILE A 144 8.98 5.07 -23.47
N LEU A 145 7.87 4.53 -23.98
CA LEU A 145 7.03 3.64 -23.18
C LEU A 145 7.81 2.36 -22.86
N PRO A 146 7.58 1.74 -21.69
CA PRO A 146 8.06 0.40 -21.39
C PRO A 146 7.62 -0.61 -22.47
N GLU A 147 8.32 -1.73 -22.54
CA GLU A 147 8.01 -2.77 -23.53
C GLU A 147 6.59 -3.32 -23.33
N LYS A 148 5.85 -3.45 -24.44
CA LYS A 148 4.42 -3.79 -24.45
C LYS A 148 4.12 -5.20 -23.94
N PHE A 149 5.02 -6.17 -24.15
CA PHE A 149 4.73 -7.59 -23.87
C PHE A 149 4.66 -7.93 -22.38
N HIS A 150 5.43 -7.23 -21.55
CA HIS A 150 5.50 -7.50 -20.12
C HIS A 150 4.77 -6.46 -19.28
N GLY A 151 4.28 -5.36 -19.89
CA GLY A 151 3.72 -4.23 -19.14
C GLY A 151 4.77 -3.55 -18.26
N LEU A 152 4.31 -2.70 -17.34
CA LEU A 152 5.18 -2.15 -16.29
C LEU A 152 5.07 -3.03 -15.05
N THR A 153 6.04 -3.93 -14.84
CA THR A 153 5.99 -4.93 -13.75
C THR A 153 6.57 -4.44 -12.43
N ASN A 154 7.50 -3.48 -12.45
CA ASN A 154 8.15 -2.98 -11.23
C ASN A 154 7.14 -2.16 -10.41
N THR A 155 6.76 -2.66 -9.24
CA THR A 155 5.71 -2.09 -8.37
C THR A 155 6.04 -0.68 -7.89
N ASP A 156 7.27 -0.39 -7.47
CA ASP A 156 7.69 0.96 -7.07
C ASP A 156 7.55 1.97 -8.22
N MET A 157 7.96 1.58 -9.44
CA MET A 157 7.80 2.41 -10.64
C MET A 157 6.34 2.61 -11.04
N ARG A 158 5.46 1.60 -10.85
CA ARG A 158 4.02 1.74 -11.10
C ARG A 158 3.42 2.83 -10.21
N TYR A 159 3.79 2.84 -8.93
CA TYR A 159 3.30 3.84 -7.97
C TYR A 159 3.89 5.24 -8.24
N ARG A 160 5.19 5.34 -8.56
CA ARG A 160 5.83 6.63 -8.87
C ARG A 160 5.41 7.23 -10.21
N GLN A 161 5.17 6.38 -11.19
CA GLN A 161 4.77 6.79 -12.54
C GLN A 161 3.39 6.23 -12.87
N ARG A 162 2.39 6.55 -12.05
CA ARG A 162 1.01 6.08 -12.24
C ARG A 162 0.49 6.34 -13.65
N TYR A 163 0.86 7.45 -14.28
CA TYR A 163 0.48 7.74 -15.66
C TYR A 163 1.01 6.70 -16.67
N VAL A 164 2.18 6.09 -16.44
CA VAL A 164 2.69 4.98 -17.26
C VAL A 164 1.97 3.67 -16.91
N ASP A 165 1.76 3.40 -15.62
CA ASP A 165 1.00 2.23 -15.15
C ASP A 165 -0.41 2.18 -15.78
N LEU A 166 -1.15 3.30 -15.76
CA LEU A 166 -2.48 3.41 -16.37
C LEU A 166 -2.50 3.22 -17.91
N ILE A 167 -1.38 3.46 -18.58
CA ILE A 167 -1.22 3.22 -20.02
C ILE A 167 -0.95 1.73 -20.27
N MET A 168 -0.02 1.15 -19.49
CA MET A 168 0.54 -0.17 -19.75
C MET A 168 -0.29 -1.32 -19.15
N ASN A 169 -1.03 -1.07 -18.08
CA ASN A 169 -1.75 -2.06 -17.28
C ASN A 169 -3.26 -1.71 -17.23
N PRO A 170 -4.09 -2.21 -18.16
CA PRO A 170 -5.52 -1.91 -18.22
C PRO A 170 -6.29 -2.25 -16.94
N GLU A 171 -5.87 -3.30 -16.23
CA GLU A 171 -6.41 -3.71 -14.94
C GLU A 171 -6.24 -2.64 -13.86
N ALA A 172 -5.10 -1.94 -13.83
CA ALA A 172 -4.90 -0.83 -12.91
C ALA A 172 -5.90 0.30 -13.20
N LYS A 173 -6.14 0.61 -14.49
CA LYS A 173 -7.15 1.60 -14.89
C LYS A 173 -8.56 1.17 -14.46
N ASP A 174 -8.91 -0.10 -14.65
CA ASP A 174 -10.22 -0.64 -14.23
C ASP A 174 -10.42 -0.53 -12.70
N THR A 175 -9.39 -0.80 -11.90
CA THR A 175 -9.44 -0.59 -10.43
C THR A 175 -9.83 0.84 -10.07
N PHE A 176 -9.25 1.86 -10.71
CA PHE A 176 -9.60 3.26 -10.42
C PHE A 176 -10.97 3.67 -10.97
N ILE A 177 -11.41 3.10 -12.10
CA ILE A 177 -12.78 3.28 -12.59
C ILE A 177 -13.78 2.70 -11.58
N LYS A 178 -13.51 1.49 -11.06
CA LYS A 178 -14.32 0.85 -10.03
C LYS A 178 -14.32 1.64 -8.72
N ARG A 179 -13.17 2.17 -8.28
CA ARG A 179 -13.11 3.09 -7.13
C ARG A 179 -14.08 4.26 -7.28
N SER A 180 -14.08 4.94 -8.43
CA SER A 180 -15.03 6.04 -8.68
C SER A 180 -16.48 5.57 -8.66
N LYS A 181 -16.77 4.38 -9.22
CA LYS A 181 -18.12 3.79 -9.16
C LYS A 181 -18.54 3.41 -7.74
N ILE A 182 -17.65 2.86 -6.93
CA ILE A 182 -17.87 2.53 -5.51
C ILE A 182 -18.26 3.79 -4.74
N ILE A 183 -17.45 4.85 -4.82
CA ILE A 183 -17.75 6.11 -4.11
C ILE A 183 -19.10 6.69 -4.60
N SER A 184 -19.37 6.63 -5.90
CA SER A 184 -20.64 7.12 -6.45
C SER A 184 -21.85 6.27 -6.00
N ALA A 185 -21.67 4.96 -5.86
CA ALA A 185 -22.69 4.02 -5.38
C ALA A 185 -23.02 4.27 -3.90
N ILE A 186 -22.00 4.48 -3.08
CA ILE A 186 -22.15 4.85 -1.67
C ILE A 186 -22.99 6.13 -1.54
N ARG A 187 -22.64 7.19 -2.28
CA ARG A 187 -23.41 8.44 -2.28
C ARG A 187 -24.88 8.22 -2.64
N ARG A 188 -25.14 7.54 -3.77
CA ARG A 188 -26.52 7.24 -4.22
C ARG A 188 -27.31 6.46 -3.19
N TYR A 189 -26.68 5.49 -2.53
CA TYR A 189 -27.30 4.71 -1.47
C TYR A 189 -27.68 5.60 -0.28
N LEU A 190 -26.74 6.41 0.23
CA LEU A 190 -26.96 7.28 1.38
C LEU A 190 -27.96 8.41 1.09
N ASP A 191 -27.92 8.99 -0.11
CA ASP A 191 -28.93 9.94 -0.60
C ASP A 191 -30.33 9.31 -0.59
N GLY A 192 -30.43 8.04 -1.02
CA GLY A 192 -31.67 7.26 -1.00
C GLY A 192 -32.18 6.98 0.42
N GLU A 193 -31.27 6.84 1.39
CA GLU A 193 -31.58 6.67 2.81
C GLU A 193 -31.78 8.03 3.55
N GLY A 194 -31.74 9.15 2.82
CA GLY A 194 -32.03 10.48 3.35
C GLY A 194 -30.89 11.10 4.17
N PHE A 195 -29.66 10.63 4.01
CA PHE A 195 -28.48 11.30 4.59
C PHE A 195 -28.12 12.55 3.77
N MET A 196 -27.67 13.60 4.47
CA MET A 196 -27.15 14.82 3.87
C MET A 196 -25.63 14.77 3.78
N GLU A 197 -25.06 14.86 2.57
CA GLU A 197 -23.60 15.05 2.40
C GLU A 197 -23.21 16.44 2.89
N VAL A 198 -22.18 16.52 3.73
CA VAL A 198 -21.64 17.77 4.29
C VAL A 198 -20.12 17.82 4.16
N GLU A 199 -19.54 19.00 4.35
CA GLU A 199 -18.09 19.19 4.40
C GLU A 199 -17.72 19.91 5.70
N THR A 200 -16.86 19.28 6.51
CA THR A 200 -16.36 19.82 7.78
C THR A 200 -14.89 20.24 7.67
N PRO A 201 -14.35 21.06 8.61
CA PRO A 201 -12.98 21.55 8.53
C PRO A 201 -11.93 20.43 8.47
N MET A 202 -10.95 20.56 7.57
CA MET A 202 -9.75 19.70 7.54
C MET A 202 -8.61 20.24 8.40
N LEU A 203 -8.58 21.56 8.61
CA LEU A 203 -7.67 22.26 9.51
C LEU A 203 -8.41 22.52 10.81
N VAL A 204 -7.90 21.97 11.91
CA VAL A 204 -8.57 21.96 13.21
C VAL A 204 -7.61 22.42 14.31
N ALA A 205 -8.13 23.09 15.34
CA ALA A 205 -7.33 23.48 16.50
C ALA A 205 -6.99 22.25 17.38
N ASN A 206 -7.96 21.35 17.55
CA ASN A 206 -7.79 20.07 18.22
C ASN A 206 -8.06 18.93 17.23
N ALA A 207 -7.12 18.00 17.09
CA ALA A 207 -7.28 16.81 16.26
C ALA A 207 -7.77 15.67 17.16
N GLY A 208 -9.09 15.55 17.29
CA GLY A 208 -9.73 14.46 18.03
C GLY A 208 -10.70 13.64 17.17
N GLY A 209 -11.41 12.69 17.80
CA GLY A 209 -12.32 11.75 17.12
C GLY A 209 -11.67 10.44 16.68
N ALA A 210 -10.41 10.22 17.02
CA ALA A 210 -9.68 8.96 16.85
C ALA A 210 -8.46 8.95 17.78
N ALA A 211 -7.84 7.80 18.01
CA ALA A 211 -6.49 7.72 18.58
C ALA A 211 -5.50 7.66 17.41
N ALA A 212 -4.76 8.75 17.18
CA ALA A 212 -3.77 8.85 16.11
C ALA A 212 -2.93 10.12 16.25
N ARG A 213 -1.66 10.05 15.84
CA ARG A 213 -0.79 11.22 15.80
C ARG A 213 -1.18 12.18 14.66
N PRO A 214 -1.43 13.47 14.90
CA PRO A 214 -1.79 14.42 13.84
C PRO A 214 -0.56 14.93 13.07
N PHE A 215 -0.81 15.48 11.88
CA PHE A 215 0.13 16.39 11.22
C PHE A 215 -0.12 17.82 11.71
N GLU A 216 0.96 18.52 12.07
CA GLU A 216 0.91 19.91 12.51
C GLU A 216 1.25 20.88 11.37
N THR A 217 0.65 22.07 11.41
CA THR A 217 0.89 23.15 10.45
C THR A 217 0.66 24.51 11.12
N HIS A 218 0.99 25.60 10.41
CA HIS A 218 0.91 26.95 10.94
C HIS A 218 0.17 27.88 9.98
N PHE A 219 -0.85 28.58 10.47
CA PHE A 219 -1.58 29.58 9.71
C PHE A 219 -1.01 30.99 9.92
N ASN A 220 -0.15 31.40 8.99
CA ASN A 220 0.61 32.67 9.06
C ASN A 220 -0.24 33.93 9.32
N ALA A 221 -1.46 34.02 8.76
CA ALA A 221 -2.26 35.24 8.84
C ALA A 221 -2.88 35.47 10.22
N LEU A 222 -3.25 34.39 10.91
CA LEU A 222 -3.74 34.44 12.30
C LEU A 222 -2.63 34.21 13.31
N ASN A 223 -1.45 33.75 12.85
CA ASN A 223 -0.34 33.32 13.70
C ASN A 223 -0.81 32.25 14.71
N GLU A 224 -1.49 31.24 14.18
CA GLU A 224 -2.07 30.12 14.94
C GLU A 224 -1.53 28.79 14.43
N ASP A 225 -1.22 27.88 15.36
CA ASP A 225 -0.89 26.49 15.03
C ASP A 225 -2.18 25.70 14.84
N LEU A 226 -2.22 24.91 13.78
CA LEU A 226 -3.36 24.08 13.40
C LEU A 226 -2.89 22.65 13.15
N LYS A 227 -3.83 21.72 13.17
CA LYS A 227 -3.60 20.31 12.88
C LYS A 227 -4.44 19.90 11.68
N LEU A 228 -3.96 18.93 10.90
CA LEU A 228 -4.81 18.22 9.96
C LEU A 228 -5.67 17.22 10.74
N ARG A 229 -6.96 17.15 10.41
CA ARG A 229 -7.90 16.25 11.09
C ARG A 229 -7.49 14.78 10.96
N ILE A 230 -7.64 14.03 12.05
CA ILE A 230 -7.41 12.58 12.13
C ILE A 230 -8.71 11.76 12.00
N SER A 231 -9.86 12.43 12.09
CA SER A 231 -11.23 11.92 12.08
C SER A 231 -12.20 13.03 11.63
N LEU A 232 -13.43 12.68 11.25
CA LEU A 232 -14.52 13.60 10.89
C LEU A 232 -15.50 13.84 12.06
N GLU A 233 -15.39 13.01 13.10
CA GLU A 233 -16.43 12.74 14.09
C GLU A 233 -16.91 13.96 14.85
N LEU A 234 -16.00 14.70 15.49
CA LEU A 234 -16.39 15.73 16.45
C LEU A 234 -17.19 16.86 15.79
N TYR A 235 -16.93 17.17 14.53
CA TYR A 235 -17.68 18.18 13.78
C TYR A 235 -19.02 17.63 13.28
N LEU A 236 -19.07 16.38 12.83
CA LEU A 236 -20.32 15.76 12.41
C LEU A 236 -21.31 15.62 13.58
N LYS A 237 -20.82 15.29 14.80
CA LYS A 237 -21.64 15.32 16.03
C LYS A 237 -22.18 16.71 16.36
N ARG A 238 -21.41 17.78 16.14
CA ARG A 238 -21.90 19.17 16.29
C ARG A 238 -23.07 19.45 15.33
N LEU A 239 -23.08 18.86 14.14
CA LEU A 239 -24.21 18.98 13.21
C LEU A 239 -25.45 18.23 13.70
N ILE A 240 -25.26 17.07 14.33
CA ILE A 240 -26.35 16.33 15.00
C ILE A 240 -26.97 17.18 16.13
N VAL A 241 -26.14 17.81 16.98
CA VAL A 241 -26.58 18.80 17.98
C VAL A 241 -27.37 19.95 17.31
N GLY A 242 -26.91 20.40 16.14
CA GLY A 242 -27.58 21.41 15.33
C GLY A 242 -28.92 20.98 14.71
N GLY A 243 -29.32 19.71 14.86
CA GLY A 243 -30.59 19.18 14.38
C GLY A 243 -30.53 18.57 12.97
N LEU A 244 -29.34 18.39 12.39
CA LEU A 244 -29.21 17.63 11.13
C LEU A 244 -29.22 16.14 11.44
N GLU A 245 -30.40 15.52 11.46
CA GLU A 245 -30.60 14.16 11.98
C GLU A 245 -29.84 13.04 11.24
N ARG A 246 -29.43 13.26 9.98
CA ARG A 246 -28.68 12.28 9.17
C ARG A 246 -27.65 13.00 8.32
N VAL A 247 -26.37 12.89 8.68
CA VAL A 247 -25.27 13.53 7.96
C VAL A 247 -24.20 12.50 7.61
N TYR A 248 -23.52 12.71 6.49
CA TYR A 248 -22.30 11.97 6.16
C TYR A 248 -21.28 12.87 5.47
N GLU A 249 -20.01 12.51 5.58
CA GLU A 249 -18.92 13.11 4.81
C GLU A 249 -18.02 12.00 4.27
N ILE A 250 -17.68 12.06 2.98
CA ILE A 250 -16.60 11.26 2.38
C ILE A 250 -15.40 12.19 2.18
N GLY A 251 -14.47 12.14 3.13
CA GLY A 251 -13.40 13.12 3.25
C GLY A 251 -12.01 12.50 3.34
N ARG A 252 -10.99 13.35 3.19
CA ARG A 252 -9.61 12.96 3.53
C ARG A 252 -9.41 13.10 5.03
N VAL A 253 -8.75 12.12 5.65
CA VAL A 253 -8.17 12.21 6.99
C VAL A 253 -6.66 11.99 6.89
N PHE A 254 -5.94 12.48 7.89
CA PHE A 254 -4.49 12.53 7.88
C PHE A 254 -3.94 12.00 9.20
N ARG A 255 -3.16 10.93 9.17
CA ARG A 255 -2.55 10.33 10.36
C ARG A 255 -1.06 10.18 10.13
N ASN A 256 -0.27 10.72 11.06
CA ASN A 256 1.19 10.77 11.00
C ASN A 256 1.80 9.45 11.50
N GLU A 257 1.49 8.39 10.76
CA GLU A 257 1.79 7.00 11.10
C GLU A 257 2.68 6.35 10.02
N GLY A 258 3.09 5.09 10.27
CA GLY A 258 3.86 4.29 9.34
C GLY A 258 3.15 4.01 8.01
N LEU A 259 3.94 3.59 7.01
CA LEU A 259 3.45 3.12 5.71
C LEU A 259 3.52 1.60 5.67
N ASP A 260 2.41 0.93 5.38
CA ASP A 260 2.40 -0.50 5.12
C ASP A 260 1.47 -0.86 3.94
N THR A 261 1.03 -2.12 3.86
CA THR A 261 0.13 -2.62 2.80
C THR A 261 -1.31 -2.13 2.96
N ARG A 262 -1.70 -1.61 4.12
CA ARG A 262 -3.07 -1.20 4.51
C ARG A 262 -3.16 0.27 4.95
N HIS A 263 -2.03 0.92 5.24
CA HIS A 263 -1.95 2.28 5.76
C HIS A 263 -1.24 3.24 4.80
N ASN A 264 -1.85 4.42 4.60
CA ASN A 264 -1.28 5.56 3.90
C ASN A 264 -1.59 6.82 4.72
N PRO A 265 -0.67 7.81 4.84
CA PRO A 265 -0.77 8.87 5.84
C PRO A 265 -1.91 9.85 5.55
N GLU A 266 -2.37 9.88 4.30
CA GLU A 266 -3.62 10.51 3.90
C GLU A 266 -4.52 9.43 3.26
N PHE A 267 -5.74 9.26 3.76
CA PHE A 267 -6.65 8.22 3.27
C PHE A 267 -8.12 8.66 3.32
N THR A 268 -8.95 8.05 2.49
CA THR A 268 -10.36 8.40 2.36
C THR A 268 -11.17 7.66 3.42
N LEU A 269 -11.74 8.44 4.34
CA LEU A 269 -12.65 7.96 5.35
C LEU A 269 -14.05 8.46 4.99
N MET A 270 -15.05 7.60 5.15
CA MET A 270 -16.43 8.05 5.22
C MET A 270 -16.89 7.94 6.65
N GLU A 271 -17.42 9.02 7.21
CA GLU A 271 -18.17 8.94 8.46
C GLU A 271 -19.60 9.41 8.24
N LEU A 272 -20.52 8.81 8.99
CA LEU A 272 -21.91 9.21 9.01
C LEU A 272 -22.48 9.07 10.42
N TYR A 273 -23.47 9.90 10.69
CA TYR A 273 -24.16 9.95 11.98
C TYR A 273 -25.66 10.06 11.74
N GLN A 274 -26.42 9.26 12.48
CA GLN A 274 -27.87 9.22 12.43
C GLN A 274 -28.45 9.37 13.84
N ALA A 275 -29.28 10.38 14.03
CA ALA A 275 -30.04 10.55 15.26
C ALA A 275 -31.13 9.47 15.39
N TYR A 276 -31.46 9.17 16.64
CA TYR A 276 -32.49 8.22 17.09
C TYR A 276 -32.27 6.77 16.66
N THR A 277 -31.01 6.37 16.50
CA THR A 277 -30.60 4.97 16.32
C THR A 277 -29.43 4.64 17.24
N ASP A 278 -29.04 3.38 17.27
CA ASP A 278 -27.94 2.81 18.04
C ASP A 278 -26.94 2.08 17.11
N TYR A 279 -25.95 1.42 17.71
CA TYR A 279 -25.02 0.56 17.00
C TYR A 279 -25.67 -0.63 16.25
N ASN A 280 -26.86 -1.11 16.64
CA ASN A 280 -27.58 -2.14 15.85
C ASN A 280 -28.06 -1.59 14.52
N GLY A 281 -28.61 -0.37 14.51
CA GLY A 281 -28.95 0.32 13.28
C GLY A 281 -27.73 0.55 12.38
N MET A 282 -26.54 0.80 12.96
CA MET A 282 -25.30 0.92 12.20
C MET A 282 -24.82 -0.42 11.61
N MET A 283 -25.05 -1.56 12.29
CA MET A 283 -24.80 -2.89 11.72
C MET A 283 -25.70 -3.14 10.50
N ASP A 284 -27.00 -2.85 10.63
CA ASP A 284 -27.96 -3.05 9.54
C ASP A 284 -27.65 -2.15 8.34
N LEU A 285 -27.25 -0.89 8.57
CA LEU A 285 -26.78 0.03 7.54
C LEU A 285 -25.53 -0.53 6.83
N THR A 286 -24.56 -1.04 7.59
CA THR A 286 -23.30 -1.60 7.07
C THR A 286 -23.55 -2.76 6.13
N GLU A 287 -24.36 -3.75 6.55
CA GLU A 287 -24.70 -4.90 5.71
C GLU A 287 -25.32 -4.47 4.39
N ASN A 288 -26.31 -3.58 4.45
CA ASN A 288 -27.05 -3.14 3.27
C ASN A 288 -26.17 -2.31 2.33
N LEU A 289 -25.31 -1.44 2.87
CA LEU A 289 -24.37 -0.65 2.08
C LEU A 289 -23.39 -1.54 1.31
N TYR A 290 -22.70 -2.46 1.98
CA TYR A 290 -21.73 -3.36 1.33
C TYR A 290 -22.42 -4.22 0.25
N ARG A 291 -23.61 -4.75 0.54
CA ARG A 291 -24.40 -5.55 -0.39
C ARG A 291 -24.81 -4.73 -1.62
N HIS A 292 -25.29 -3.49 -1.41
CA HIS A 292 -25.68 -2.57 -2.48
C HIS A 292 -24.48 -2.24 -3.40
N VAL A 293 -23.37 -1.81 -2.82
CA VAL A 293 -22.17 -1.39 -3.56
C VAL A 293 -21.59 -2.56 -4.37
N ALA A 294 -21.48 -3.75 -3.78
CA ALA A 294 -21.00 -4.94 -4.48
C ALA A 294 -21.92 -5.29 -5.66
N GLN A 295 -23.24 -5.31 -5.44
CA GLN A 295 -24.21 -5.61 -6.48
C GLN A 295 -24.19 -4.57 -7.62
N GLU A 296 -24.09 -3.28 -7.31
CA GLU A 296 -24.12 -2.21 -8.31
C GLU A 296 -22.82 -2.15 -9.12
N VAL A 297 -21.66 -2.32 -8.48
CA VAL A 297 -20.35 -2.14 -9.14
C VAL A 297 -19.84 -3.42 -9.77
N LEU A 298 -20.03 -4.57 -9.12
CA LEU A 298 -19.51 -5.87 -9.55
C LEU A 298 -20.58 -6.75 -10.21
N GLY A 299 -21.87 -6.41 -10.07
CA GLY A 299 -22.97 -7.22 -10.59
C GLY A 299 -23.30 -8.46 -9.73
N THR A 300 -22.66 -8.61 -8.57
CA THR A 300 -22.79 -9.76 -7.67
C THR A 300 -22.50 -9.34 -6.23
N THR A 301 -23.11 -10.02 -5.26
CA THR A 301 -22.77 -9.89 -3.83
C THR A 301 -21.68 -10.87 -3.38
N LYS A 302 -21.29 -11.81 -4.25
CA LYS A 302 -20.20 -12.76 -3.99
C LYS A 302 -18.90 -12.20 -4.53
N ILE A 303 -17.95 -11.94 -3.63
CA ILE A 303 -16.62 -11.45 -3.96
C ILE A 303 -15.58 -12.53 -3.67
N VAL A 304 -14.45 -12.46 -4.37
CA VAL A 304 -13.31 -13.35 -4.13
C VAL A 304 -12.10 -12.47 -3.84
N TYR A 305 -11.49 -12.71 -2.68
CA TYR A 305 -10.28 -12.02 -2.26
C TYR A 305 -9.23 -13.04 -1.82
N ASN A 306 -8.01 -12.97 -2.36
CA ASN A 306 -6.94 -13.95 -2.09
C ASN A 306 -7.37 -15.43 -2.22
N GLY A 307 -8.28 -15.72 -3.16
CA GLY A 307 -8.82 -17.07 -3.39
C GLY A 307 -9.93 -17.51 -2.42
N VAL A 308 -10.31 -16.67 -1.45
CA VAL A 308 -11.42 -16.92 -0.53
C VAL A 308 -12.69 -16.26 -1.06
N GLU A 309 -13.76 -17.05 -1.21
CA GLU A 309 -15.10 -16.54 -1.54
C GLU A 309 -15.78 -15.96 -0.28
N MET A 310 -16.35 -14.77 -0.39
CA MET A 310 -17.14 -14.11 0.64
C MET A 310 -18.50 -13.71 0.05
N ASP A 311 -19.59 -14.07 0.73
CA ASP A 311 -20.95 -13.81 0.27
C ASP A 311 -21.59 -12.68 1.08
N LEU A 312 -21.51 -11.46 0.56
CA LEU A 312 -22.10 -10.26 1.16
C LEU A 312 -23.65 -10.26 1.09
N GLY A 313 -24.25 -11.24 0.40
CA GLY A 313 -25.70 -11.43 0.33
C GLY A 313 -26.28 -12.06 1.59
N LYS A 314 -25.46 -12.68 2.44
CA LYS A 314 -25.88 -13.30 3.70
C LYS A 314 -25.84 -12.29 4.86
N PRO A 315 -26.57 -12.55 5.96
CA PRO A 315 -26.36 -11.85 7.22
C PRO A 315 -24.91 -12.01 7.69
N PHE A 316 -24.32 -10.96 8.24
CA PHE A 316 -22.95 -11.00 8.74
C PHE A 316 -22.91 -11.63 10.14
N GLU A 317 -21.81 -12.30 10.47
CA GLU A 317 -21.67 -12.91 11.80
C GLU A 317 -21.63 -11.80 12.87
N ARG A 318 -22.22 -12.04 14.04
CA ARG A 318 -22.15 -11.14 15.19
C ARG A 318 -21.55 -11.91 16.35
N ILE A 319 -20.43 -11.43 16.90
CA ILE A 319 -19.72 -12.04 18.02
C ILE A 319 -19.27 -10.94 18.98
N THR A 320 -19.27 -11.18 20.29
CA THR A 320 -18.68 -10.22 21.24
C THR A 320 -17.16 -10.36 21.26
N MET A 321 -16.42 -9.32 21.62
CA MET A 321 -14.95 -9.41 21.77
C MET A 321 -14.56 -10.50 22.78
N VAL A 322 -15.31 -10.61 23.89
CA VAL A 322 -15.11 -11.66 24.90
C VAL A 322 -15.33 -13.05 24.31
N ASP A 323 -16.40 -13.26 23.53
CA ASP A 323 -16.67 -14.55 22.89
C ASP A 323 -15.63 -14.89 21.82
N ALA A 324 -15.11 -13.88 21.11
CA ALA A 324 -14.05 -14.06 20.12
C ALA A 324 -12.74 -14.52 20.80
N VAL A 325 -12.31 -13.84 21.88
CA VAL A 325 -11.13 -14.24 22.67
C VAL A 325 -11.33 -15.64 23.28
N LYS A 326 -12.52 -15.93 23.80
CA LYS A 326 -12.83 -17.27 24.31
C LYS A 326 -12.74 -18.34 23.22
N LYS A 327 -13.23 -18.05 22.02
CA LYS A 327 -13.23 -18.97 20.87
C LYS A 327 -11.82 -19.26 20.35
N TYR A 328 -10.98 -18.24 20.25
CA TYR A 328 -9.69 -18.35 19.55
C TYR A 328 -8.46 -18.41 20.47
N ALA A 329 -8.48 -17.71 21.62
CA ALA A 329 -7.43 -17.80 22.64
C ALA A 329 -7.72 -18.88 23.72
N GLY A 330 -8.96 -19.36 23.82
CA GLY A 330 -9.36 -20.34 24.83
C GLY A 330 -9.51 -19.75 26.25
N VAL A 331 -9.47 -18.43 26.38
CA VAL A 331 -9.56 -17.70 27.66
C VAL A 331 -10.97 -17.13 27.84
N ASP A 332 -11.69 -17.56 28.88
CA ASP A 332 -12.99 -16.97 29.21
C ASP A 332 -12.83 -15.68 30.01
N TRP A 333 -12.89 -14.54 29.32
CA TRP A 333 -12.70 -13.23 29.96
C TRP A 333 -13.78 -12.90 31.01
N ASN A 334 -14.93 -13.58 30.99
CA ASN A 334 -15.95 -13.41 32.03
C ASN A 334 -15.46 -13.92 33.40
N GLU A 335 -14.49 -14.82 33.43
CA GLU A 335 -13.90 -15.34 34.68
C GLU A 335 -12.80 -14.43 35.23
N VAL A 336 -12.25 -13.53 34.40
CA VAL A 336 -11.22 -12.56 34.79
C VAL A 336 -11.87 -11.40 35.55
N LYS A 337 -11.59 -11.28 36.85
CA LYS A 337 -12.22 -10.27 37.73
C LYS A 337 -11.31 -9.09 38.04
N THR A 338 -10.00 -9.28 37.96
CA THR A 338 -9.02 -8.28 38.37
C THR A 338 -7.99 -7.99 37.30
N LEU A 339 -7.35 -6.82 37.39
CA LEU A 339 -6.22 -6.46 36.52
C LEU A 339 -5.02 -7.41 36.72
N GLU A 340 -4.78 -7.87 37.95
CA GLU A 340 -3.69 -8.81 38.25
C GLU A 340 -3.91 -10.16 37.55
N GLU A 341 -5.14 -10.67 37.52
CA GLU A 341 -5.49 -11.88 36.76
C GLU A 341 -5.32 -11.68 35.25
N ALA A 342 -5.73 -10.52 34.72
CA ALA A 342 -5.56 -10.19 33.30
C ALA A 342 -4.07 -10.13 32.90
N ARG A 343 -3.23 -9.49 33.72
CA ARG A 343 -1.78 -9.42 33.51
C ARG A 343 -1.12 -10.79 33.57
N LYS A 344 -1.51 -11.61 34.54
CA LYS A 344 -1.03 -12.99 34.64
C LYS A 344 -1.37 -13.79 33.39
N LEU A 345 -2.59 -13.65 32.86
CA LEU A 345 -2.98 -14.30 31.61
C LEU A 345 -2.15 -13.78 30.43
N ALA A 346 -1.93 -12.47 30.34
CA ALA A 346 -1.08 -11.87 29.31
C ALA A 346 0.35 -12.43 29.35
N ASP A 347 0.96 -12.50 30.54
CA ASP A 347 2.28 -13.09 30.74
C ASP A 347 2.32 -14.58 30.32
N GLU A 348 1.28 -15.36 30.67
CA GLU A 348 1.15 -16.79 30.33
C GLU A 348 0.97 -17.02 28.82
N HIS A 349 0.33 -16.09 28.11
CA HIS A 349 0.04 -16.17 26.67
C HIS A 349 1.03 -15.35 25.83
N HIS A 350 2.04 -14.74 26.44
CA HIS A 350 3.04 -13.90 25.78
C HIS A 350 2.46 -12.67 25.05
N VAL A 351 1.38 -12.10 25.59
CA VAL A 351 0.82 -10.83 25.11
C VAL A 351 1.55 -9.68 25.79
N GLU A 352 2.24 -8.85 25.01
CA GLU A 352 2.91 -7.66 25.52
C GLU A 352 1.89 -6.58 25.92
N TYR A 353 2.10 -5.91 27.06
CA TYR A 353 1.25 -4.82 27.54
C TYR A 353 2.08 -3.76 28.26
N GLU A 354 1.58 -2.53 28.32
CA GLU A 354 2.22 -1.43 29.03
C GLU A 354 1.72 -1.28 30.47
N GLU A 355 2.49 -0.61 31.32
CA GLU A 355 2.16 -0.45 32.74
C GLU A 355 0.81 0.27 32.96
N HIS A 356 0.45 1.17 32.05
CA HIS A 356 -0.78 1.95 32.10
C HIS A 356 -2.02 1.16 31.64
N HIS A 357 -1.84 0.03 30.93
CA HIS A 357 -2.94 -0.80 30.45
C HIS A 357 -3.73 -1.41 31.63
N LYS A 358 -5.05 -1.31 31.51
CA LYS A 358 -6.06 -1.87 32.41
C LYS A 358 -6.62 -3.17 31.83
N LYS A 359 -7.62 -3.75 32.52
CA LYS A 359 -8.21 -5.04 32.16
C LYS A 359 -8.81 -5.03 30.76
N GLY A 360 -9.50 -3.95 30.39
CA GLY A 360 -10.10 -3.80 29.06
C GLY A 360 -9.06 -3.66 27.95
N ASP A 361 -7.98 -2.92 28.19
CA ASP A 361 -6.88 -2.78 27.22
C ASP A 361 -6.24 -4.14 26.92
N ILE A 362 -5.97 -4.93 27.97
CA ILE A 362 -5.42 -6.29 27.81
C ILE A 362 -6.40 -7.21 27.05
N LEU A 363 -7.72 -7.08 27.26
CA LEU A 363 -8.70 -7.83 26.46
C LEU A 363 -8.59 -7.50 24.96
N SER A 364 -8.41 -6.22 24.62
CA SER A 364 -8.21 -5.79 23.22
C SER A 364 -6.95 -6.43 22.64
N LEU A 365 -5.84 -6.42 23.39
CA LEU A 365 -4.58 -7.03 22.96
C LEU A 365 -4.71 -8.55 22.73
N PHE A 366 -5.46 -9.25 23.58
CA PHE A 366 -5.80 -10.67 23.35
C PHE A 366 -6.63 -10.87 22.09
N PHE A 367 -7.57 -9.97 21.79
CA PHE A 367 -8.36 -10.04 20.58
C PHE A 367 -7.50 -9.82 19.33
N GLU A 368 -6.65 -8.78 19.34
CA GLU A 368 -5.73 -8.45 18.24
C GLU A 368 -4.76 -9.61 17.95
N GLU A 369 -4.16 -10.19 19.00
CA GLU A 369 -3.17 -11.26 18.87
C GLU A 369 -3.79 -12.60 18.43
N PHE A 370 -4.96 -12.98 18.96
CA PHE A 370 -5.49 -14.33 18.80
C PHE A 370 -6.77 -14.46 17.98
N ALA A 371 -7.55 -13.39 17.82
CA ALA A 371 -8.87 -13.48 17.19
C ALA A 371 -8.94 -12.79 15.82
N GLU A 372 -8.31 -11.62 15.66
CA GLU A 372 -8.42 -10.77 14.45
C GLU A 372 -8.13 -11.55 13.17
N GLU A 373 -7.03 -12.31 13.12
CA GLU A 373 -6.60 -13.02 11.90
C GLU A 373 -7.60 -14.08 11.40
N HIS A 374 -8.47 -14.58 12.28
CA HIS A 374 -9.46 -15.59 11.95
C HIS A 374 -10.76 -15.01 11.37
N LEU A 375 -10.96 -13.69 11.43
CA LEU A 375 -12.17 -13.00 10.98
C LEU A 375 -12.18 -12.77 9.47
N ILE A 376 -12.15 -13.87 8.71
CA ILE A 376 -12.06 -13.84 7.25
C ILE A 376 -13.40 -13.48 6.60
N GLN A 377 -14.51 -14.04 7.07
CA GLN A 377 -15.85 -13.69 6.60
C GLN A 377 -16.34 -12.39 7.25
N PRO A 378 -17.28 -11.67 6.61
CA PRO A 378 -17.90 -10.46 7.19
C PRO A 378 -18.42 -10.73 8.60
N THR A 379 -17.82 -10.08 9.61
CA THR A 379 -18.10 -10.31 11.03
C THR A 379 -18.12 -9.00 11.79
N PHE A 380 -19.17 -8.73 12.55
CA PHE A 380 -19.22 -7.68 13.54
C PHE A 380 -18.69 -8.21 14.88
N VAL A 381 -17.61 -7.60 15.37
CA VAL A 381 -17.09 -7.81 16.72
C VAL A 381 -17.68 -6.74 17.60
N MET A 382 -18.46 -7.11 18.61
CA MET A 382 -19.28 -6.21 19.42
C MET A 382 -18.75 -6.11 20.85
N ASP A 383 -19.27 -5.12 21.58
CA ASP A 383 -19.10 -4.95 23.02
C ASP A 383 -17.64 -4.72 23.42
N HIS A 384 -16.99 -3.72 22.81
CA HIS A 384 -15.62 -3.36 23.14
C HIS A 384 -15.51 -2.79 24.56
N PRO A 385 -14.39 -3.01 25.28
CA PRO A 385 -14.16 -2.45 26.60
C PRO A 385 -14.23 -0.92 26.64
N ILE A 386 -14.60 -0.40 27.81
CA ILE A 386 -14.74 1.04 28.04
C ILE A 386 -13.42 1.79 27.91
N GLU A 387 -12.31 1.16 28.28
CA GLU A 387 -10.98 1.78 28.29
C GLU A 387 -10.52 2.23 26.89
N ILE A 388 -10.81 1.42 25.87
CA ILE A 388 -10.46 1.71 24.47
C ILE A 388 -11.58 2.44 23.70
N SER A 389 -12.65 2.87 24.38
CA SER A 389 -13.86 3.40 23.74
C SER A 389 -14.29 4.76 24.35
N PRO A 390 -13.45 5.81 24.22
CA PRO A 390 -13.62 7.09 24.94
C PRO A 390 -14.80 7.95 24.45
N LEU A 391 -15.34 7.66 23.27
CA LEU A 391 -16.44 8.41 22.64
C LEU A 391 -17.74 7.59 22.57
N THR A 392 -17.74 6.41 23.18
CA THR A 392 -18.84 5.45 23.10
C THR A 392 -19.65 5.34 24.39
N LYS A 393 -20.96 5.18 24.23
CA LYS A 393 -21.89 4.93 25.32
C LYS A 393 -21.63 3.58 26.00
N LYS A 394 -21.67 3.60 27.34
CA LYS A 394 -21.60 2.38 28.16
C LYS A 394 -22.77 1.47 27.84
N LYS A 395 -22.52 0.16 27.82
CA LYS A 395 -23.58 -0.83 27.69
C LYS A 395 -24.43 -0.84 28.96
N PRO A 396 -25.78 -0.67 28.88
CA PRO A 396 -26.62 -0.53 30.06
C PRO A 396 -26.55 -1.71 31.03
N GLU A 397 -26.46 -2.94 30.53
CA GLU A 397 -26.45 -4.14 31.38
C GLU A 397 -25.06 -4.47 31.92
N ASN A 398 -23.99 -3.98 31.29
CA ASN A 398 -22.62 -4.22 31.73
C ASN A 398 -21.68 -3.04 31.39
N PRO A 399 -21.53 -2.08 32.32
CA PRO A 399 -20.73 -0.87 32.09
C PRO A 399 -19.22 -1.06 31.91
N GLU A 400 -18.66 -2.27 32.10
CA GLU A 400 -17.27 -2.58 31.71
C GLU A 400 -17.09 -2.55 30.18
N TYR A 401 -18.20 -2.69 29.42
CA TYR A 401 -18.22 -2.69 27.96
C TYR A 401 -19.08 -1.54 27.43
N THR A 402 -18.98 -1.33 26.13
CA THR A 402 -19.63 -0.24 25.41
C THR A 402 -20.45 -0.75 24.24
N GLU A 403 -21.46 0.00 23.81
CA GLU A 403 -22.21 -0.31 22.58
C GLU A 403 -21.38 0.11 21.34
N ARG A 404 -20.23 -0.55 21.17
CA ARG A 404 -19.30 -0.42 20.03
C ARG A 404 -19.22 -1.71 19.28
N PHE A 405 -19.14 -1.63 17.96
CA PHE A 405 -18.66 -2.73 17.14
C PHE A 405 -17.59 -2.26 16.16
N GLU A 406 -16.75 -3.22 15.78
CA GLU A 406 -15.89 -3.12 14.62
C GLU A 406 -16.31 -4.18 13.61
N PHE A 407 -16.35 -3.79 12.35
CA PHE A 407 -16.68 -4.68 11.26
C PHE A 407 -15.40 -5.23 10.65
N PHE A 408 -15.20 -6.56 10.72
CA PHE A 408 -14.05 -7.25 10.16
C PHE A 408 -14.39 -8.02 8.90
N MET A 409 -13.46 -8.03 7.96
CA MET A 409 -13.48 -8.88 6.77
C MET A 409 -12.05 -9.08 6.27
N ASN A 410 -11.68 -10.31 5.90
CA ASN A 410 -10.30 -10.68 5.58
C ASN A 410 -9.30 -10.42 6.73
N GLY A 411 -9.76 -10.52 7.98
CA GLY A 411 -8.96 -10.20 9.17
C GLY A 411 -8.56 -8.72 9.25
N TRP A 412 -9.28 -7.82 8.56
CA TRP A 412 -9.05 -6.39 8.59
C TRP A 412 -10.27 -5.69 9.17
N GLU A 413 -10.03 -4.71 10.03
CA GLU A 413 -11.04 -3.73 10.42
C GLU A 413 -11.46 -2.93 9.17
N MET A 414 -12.74 -2.94 8.85
CA MET A 414 -13.34 -2.30 7.68
C MET A 414 -14.17 -1.07 8.06
N ALA A 415 -14.72 -1.09 9.27
CA ALA A 415 -15.45 0.02 9.87
C ALA A 415 -15.41 -0.06 11.40
N ASN A 416 -15.53 1.09 12.05
CA ASN A 416 -15.70 1.22 13.49
C ASN A 416 -16.96 2.05 13.76
N ALA A 417 -17.81 1.60 14.68
CA ALA A 417 -19.15 2.14 14.86
C ALA A 417 -19.65 1.98 16.29
N TYR A 418 -20.53 2.88 16.70
CA TYR A 418 -21.06 2.82 18.06
C TYR A 418 -22.35 3.62 18.28
N SER A 419 -23.00 3.33 19.40
CA SER A 419 -23.97 4.24 20.02
C SER A 419 -23.21 5.40 20.66
N GLU A 420 -23.49 6.60 20.20
CA GLU A 420 -22.72 7.79 20.54
C GLU A 420 -22.85 8.19 22.00
N LEU A 421 -21.72 8.51 22.64
CA LEU A 421 -21.73 9.10 23.97
C LEU A 421 -22.27 10.53 23.88
N ASN A 422 -23.47 10.71 24.41
CA ASN A 422 -24.17 12.00 24.42
C ASN A 422 -24.33 12.59 25.84
N ASP A 423 -23.74 11.97 26.86
CA ASP A 423 -23.67 12.51 28.22
C ASP A 423 -22.41 13.38 28.34
N PRO A 424 -22.53 14.73 28.45
CA PRO A 424 -21.37 15.62 28.52
C PRO A 424 -20.55 15.43 29.80
N ILE A 425 -21.16 14.93 30.89
CA ILE A 425 -20.47 14.70 32.16
C ILE A 425 -19.55 13.49 32.03
N ASP A 426 -20.07 12.37 31.52
CA ASP A 426 -19.25 11.18 31.24
C ASP A 426 -18.20 11.50 30.18
N GLN A 427 -18.54 12.23 29.10
CA GLN A 427 -17.57 12.60 28.06
C GLN A 427 -16.39 13.40 28.61
N ARG A 428 -16.63 14.33 29.54
CA ARG A 428 -15.57 15.08 30.22
C ARG A 428 -14.68 14.17 31.06
N GLU A 429 -15.24 13.18 31.75
CA GLU A 429 -14.48 12.17 32.48
C GLU A 429 -13.61 11.32 31.55
N ARG A 430 -14.11 10.95 30.35
CA ARG A 430 -13.32 10.21 29.34
C ARG A 430 -12.16 11.04 28.80
N PHE A 431 -12.37 12.31 28.49
CA PHE A 431 -11.28 13.19 28.03
C PHE A 431 -10.22 13.38 29.11
N LYS A 432 -10.62 13.54 30.37
CA LYS A 432 -9.66 13.60 31.46
C LYS A 432 -8.81 12.33 31.55
N ALA A 433 -9.41 11.15 31.38
CA ALA A 433 -8.66 9.90 31.35
C ALA A 433 -7.67 9.83 30.17
N GLN A 434 -8.05 10.36 28.99
CA GLN A 434 -7.17 10.45 27.83
C GLN A 434 -6.00 11.43 28.06
N GLU A 435 -6.23 12.57 28.70
CA GLU A 435 -5.15 13.49 29.09
C GLU A 435 -4.18 12.87 30.11
N GLU A 436 -4.69 12.04 31.03
CA GLU A 436 -3.86 11.27 31.96
C GLU A 436 -2.99 10.24 31.24
N LEU A 437 -3.46 9.62 30.14
CA LEU A 437 -2.67 8.73 29.28
C LEU A 437 -1.63 9.50 28.47
N LEU A 438 -2.01 10.65 27.89
CA LEU A 438 -1.08 11.54 27.19
C LEU A 438 0.07 11.97 28.10
N ALA A 439 -0.22 12.32 29.36
CA ALA A 439 0.79 12.67 30.36
C ALA A 439 1.70 11.49 30.75
N GLN A 440 1.26 10.24 30.49
CA GLN A 440 2.03 9.02 30.70
C GLN A 440 2.85 8.61 29.47
N GLY A 441 2.74 9.34 28.34
CA GLY A 441 3.53 9.13 27.14
C GLY A 441 2.78 8.51 25.96
N ASP A 442 1.46 8.29 26.07
CA ASP A 442 0.63 7.88 24.93
C ASP A 442 0.45 9.06 23.96
N GLU A 443 1.26 9.10 22.91
CA GLU A 443 1.23 10.17 21.89
C GLU A 443 0.00 10.11 20.96
N GLU A 444 -0.87 9.09 21.09
CA GLU A 444 -2.10 8.93 20.33
C GLU A 444 -3.36 9.30 21.12
N ALA A 445 -3.23 9.50 22.43
CA ALA A 445 -4.33 9.92 23.30
C ALA A 445 -4.87 11.32 22.94
N ASN A 446 -6.19 11.46 23.07
CA ASN A 446 -6.90 12.70 22.75
C ASN A 446 -6.73 13.80 23.81
N THR A 447 -6.69 15.06 23.37
CA THR A 447 -6.78 16.24 24.28
C THR A 447 -8.23 16.72 24.40
N THR A 448 -8.59 17.34 25.52
CA THR A 448 -9.96 17.87 25.73
C THR A 448 -10.32 18.92 24.67
N ASP A 449 -11.49 18.74 24.03
CA ASP A 449 -12.13 19.74 23.18
C ASP A 449 -13.29 20.40 23.93
N GLU A 450 -13.03 21.58 24.51
CA GLU A 450 -14.04 22.33 25.29
C GLU A 450 -15.21 22.82 24.43
N ASP A 451 -15.00 23.11 23.14
CA ASP A 451 -16.09 23.51 22.26
C ASP A 451 -17.01 22.33 21.95
N PHE A 452 -16.44 21.12 21.79
CA PHE A 452 -17.21 19.90 21.61
C PHE A 452 -18.02 19.56 22.86
N LEU A 453 -17.43 19.69 24.06
CA LEU A 453 -18.16 19.50 25.32
C LEU A 453 -19.32 20.49 25.45
N ASN A 454 -19.08 21.77 25.14
CA ASN A 454 -20.14 22.78 25.11
C ASN A 454 -21.27 22.41 24.13
N ALA A 455 -20.95 21.84 22.96
CA ALA A 455 -21.97 21.35 22.04
C ALA A 455 -22.80 20.20 22.64
N LEU A 456 -22.17 19.24 23.32
CA LEU A 456 -22.89 18.17 24.01
C LEU A 456 -23.77 18.68 25.16
N GLU A 457 -23.32 19.71 25.88
CA GLU A 457 -24.09 20.36 26.95
C GLU A 457 -25.35 21.09 26.43
N ILE A 458 -25.35 21.55 25.19
CA ILE A 458 -26.57 22.07 24.52
C ILE A 458 -27.58 20.92 24.30
N GLY A 459 -27.08 19.72 23.99
CA GLY A 459 -27.86 18.49 23.92
C GLY A 459 -27.73 17.79 22.57
N MET A 460 -27.04 16.65 22.56
CA MET A 460 -27.03 15.74 21.41
C MET A 460 -28.08 14.62 21.61
N PRO A 461 -28.97 14.37 20.65
CA PRO A 461 -29.90 13.24 20.72
C PRO A 461 -29.15 11.89 20.77
N PRO A 462 -29.80 10.80 21.24
CA PRO A 462 -29.28 9.45 21.02
C PRO A 462 -28.96 9.25 19.55
N THR A 463 -27.76 8.80 19.23
CA THR A 463 -27.22 8.79 17.86
C THR A 463 -26.42 7.51 17.67
N GLY A 464 -26.47 6.93 16.47
CA GLY A 464 -25.50 5.93 16.03
C GLY A 464 -24.59 6.55 14.98
N GLY A 465 -23.29 6.29 15.10
CA GLY A 465 -22.29 6.75 14.14
C GLY A 465 -21.35 5.61 13.73
N ILE A 466 -20.74 5.79 12.56
CA ILE A 466 -19.87 4.81 11.94
C ILE A 466 -18.87 5.48 10.99
N GLY A 467 -17.63 5.01 11.04
CA GLY A 467 -16.57 5.32 10.09
C GLY A 467 -16.19 4.12 9.23
N PHE A 468 -16.09 4.31 7.91
CA PHE A 468 -15.69 3.29 6.94
C PHE A 468 -14.37 3.66 6.25
N GLY A 469 -13.42 2.72 6.25
CA GLY A 469 -12.21 2.82 5.45
C GLY A 469 -12.51 2.60 3.96
N ILE A 470 -12.76 3.67 3.20
CA ILE A 470 -13.12 3.58 1.78
C ILE A 470 -12.01 2.93 0.94
N ASP A 471 -10.75 3.18 1.29
CA ASP A 471 -9.61 2.56 0.63
C ASP A 471 -9.59 1.04 0.83
N ARG A 472 -9.79 0.56 2.07
CA ARG A 472 -9.88 -0.88 2.38
C ARG A 472 -11.07 -1.53 1.67
N MET A 473 -12.23 -0.85 1.63
CA MET A 473 -13.39 -1.32 0.85
C MET A 473 -13.05 -1.46 -0.64
N CYS A 474 -12.37 -0.47 -1.23
CA CYS A 474 -11.90 -0.56 -2.61
C CYS A 474 -10.97 -1.75 -2.80
N MET A 475 -10.00 -1.97 -1.90
CA MET A 475 -9.05 -3.09 -1.99
C MET A 475 -9.77 -4.44 -2.09
N LEU A 476 -10.76 -4.69 -1.23
CA LEU A 476 -11.52 -5.95 -1.26
C LEU A 476 -12.36 -6.08 -2.54
N LEU A 477 -13.12 -5.04 -2.91
CA LEU A 477 -14.02 -5.08 -4.08
C LEU A 477 -13.26 -5.08 -5.42
N THR A 478 -11.99 -4.70 -5.45
CA THR A 478 -11.13 -4.76 -6.64
C THR A 478 -10.04 -5.83 -6.54
N ASN A 479 -10.10 -6.72 -5.53
CA ASN A 479 -9.12 -7.78 -5.30
C ASN A 479 -7.66 -7.27 -5.38
N SER A 480 -7.40 -6.17 -4.69
CA SER A 480 -6.09 -5.49 -4.68
C SER A 480 -5.32 -5.82 -3.41
N ALA A 481 -4.04 -6.17 -3.57
CA ALA A 481 -3.21 -6.70 -2.49
C ALA A 481 -2.70 -5.62 -1.53
N ALA A 482 -2.57 -4.38 -2.00
CA ALA A 482 -2.11 -3.26 -1.18
C ALA A 482 -2.95 -2.00 -1.41
N ILE A 483 -3.04 -1.14 -0.39
CA ILE A 483 -3.71 0.16 -0.46
C ILE A 483 -3.15 1.05 -1.57
N ARG A 484 -1.86 0.89 -1.87
CA ARG A 484 -1.18 1.59 -2.97
C ARG A 484 -1.71 1.23 -4.36
N ASP A 485 -2.40 0.11 -4.51
CA ASP A 485 -3.04 -0.28 -5.77
C ASP A 485 -4.38 0.43 -5.99
N VAL A 486 -5.01 0.95 -4.93
CA VAL A 486 -6.28 1.69 -4.99
C VAL A 486 -6.12 3.20 -4.76
N LEU A 487 -4.89 3.67 -4.56
CA LEU A 487 -4.51 5.09 -4.54
C LEU A 487 -3.80 5.49 -5.83
N LEU A 488 -4.29 6.53 -6.51
CA LEU A 488 -3.67 7.01 -7.77
C LEU A 488 -2.22 7.43 -7.52
N PHE A 489 -1.97 8.16 -6.44
CA PHE A 489 -0.65 8.65 -6.06
C PHE A 489 -0.43 8.35 -4.57
N PRO A 490 -0.01 7.13 -4.20
CA PRO A 490 0.30 6.80 -2.82
C PRO A 490 1.54 7.57 -2.34
N THR A 491 1.68 7.75 -1.04
CA THR A 491 2.86 8.40 -0.45
C THR A 491 4.08 7.51 -0.68
N MET A 492 5.14 8.10 -1.25
CA MET A 492 6.39 7.40 -1.57
C MET A 492 7.58 8.09 -0.90
N LYS A 493 8.54 7.31 -0.42
CA LYS A 493 9.83 7.84 0.02
C LYS A 493 10.52 8.55 -1.16
N THR A 494 11.01 9.77 -0.91
CA THR A 494 11.72 10.58 -1.91
C THR A 494 12.99 9.88 -2.39
N GLN A 495 13.21 9.85 -3.71
CA GLN A 495 14.46 9.38 -4.29
C GLN A 495 15.48 10.53 -4.33
N GLY A 496 16.64 10.37 -3.70
CA GLY A 496 17.76 11.32 -3.79
C GLY A 496 17.53 12.71 -3.17
N GLY A 497 16.49 12.89 -2.35
CA GLY A 497 16.20 14.18 -1.70
C GLY A 497 17.28 14.59 -0.70
N ALA A 498 17.78 15.82 -0.84
CA ALA A 498 18.46 16.50 0.26
C ALA A 498 17.44 16.71 1.38
N LYS A 499 17.74 16.23 2.59
CA LYS A 499 16.99 16.58 3.79
C LYS A 499 16.99 18.11 3.90
N ASN A 500 15.83 18.74 4.02
CA ASN A 500 15.76 20.13 4.48
C ASN A 500 16.33 20.14 5.91
N GLU A 501 17.51 20.75 6.10
CA GLU A 501 18.25 20.82 7.37
C GLU A 501 17.66 21.84 8.37
N ALA A 502 16.34 21.89 8.51
CA ALA A 502 15.70 22.56 9.63
C ALA A 502 14.86 21.51 10.36
N ASN A 503 15.40 21.01 11.47
CA ASN A 503 14.88 19.94 12.34
C ASN A 503 14.95 18.51 11.79
N ASN A 504 16.18 17.95 11.76
CA ASN A 504 16.49 16.68 12.44
C ASN A 504 17.94 16.27 12.15
N SER A 505 18.74 16.22 13.22
CA SER A 505 20.03 15.55 13.24
C SER A 505 19.84 14.04 13.00
N VAL A 506 20.80 13.47 12.27
CA VAL A 506 20.98 12.03 11.98
C VAL A 506 20.09 11.45 10.86
N GLN A 507 20.62 11.40 9.64
CA GLN A 507 20.93 10.12 8.97
C GLN A 507 21.89 10.42 7.82
N ALA A 508 22.99 9.67 7.79
CA ALA A 508 23.93 9.66 6.70
C ALA A 508 23.34 8.94 5.47
N LYS A 509 23.74 9.41 4.29
CA LYS A 509 23.37 8.88 2.97
C LYS A 509 24.05 7.53 2.72
N THR A 510 23.30 6.54 2.24
CA THR A 510 23.85 5.33 1.60
C THR A 510 23.48 5.35 0.12
N GLU A 511 24.48 5.28 -0.76
CA GLU A 511 24.33 5.23 -2.21
C GLU A 511 23.90 3.81 -2.64
N GLU A 512 22.73 3.67 -3.25
CA GLU A 512 22.27 2.38 -3.79
C GLU A 512 22.73 2.19 -5.25
N LYS A 513 23.54 1.15 -5.45
CA LYS A 513 23.85 0.61 -6.78
C LYS A 513 22.63 -0.12 -7.36
N PRO A 514 22.49 -0.16 -8.69
CA PRO A 514 21.33 -0.74 -9.36
C PRO A 514 21.23 -2.26 -9.17
N ALA A 515 20.10 -2.76 -8.66
CA ALA A 515 19.80 -4.19 -8.57
C ALA A 515 19.76 -4.88 -9.95
N GLU A 516 20.57 -5.92 -10.11
CA GLU A 516 20.44 -6.96 -11.14
C GLU A 516 19.23 -7.84 -10.83
N LYS A 517 18.45 -8.22 -11.85
CA LYS A 517 17.51 -9.34 -11.70
C LYS A 517 18.33 -10.63 -11.70
N ILE A 518 18.28 -11.37 -10.60
CA ILE A 518 18.92 -12.67 -10.45
C ILE A 518 17.91 -13.76 -10.88
N ASP A 519 18.31 -14.63 -11.80
CA ASP A 519 17.52 -15.78 -12.28
C ASP A 519 17.93 -17.03 -11.50
N PHE A 520 17.01 -17.60 -10.72
CA PHE A 520 17.26 -18.78 -9.88
C PHE A 520 16.80 -20.09 -10.52
N SER A 521 16.34 -20.08 -11.78
CA SER A 521 15.77 -21.26 -12.46
C SER A 521 16.76 -22.42 -12.66
N LYS A 522 18.06 -22.17 -12.47
CA LYS A 522 19.15 -23.14 -12.66
C LYS A 522 19.86 -23.53 -11.37
N VAL A 523 19.32 -23.13 -10.22
CA VAL A 523 19.85 -23.48 -8.90
C VAL A 523 19.38 -24.88 -8.53
N GLU A 524 20.33 -25.73 -8.14
CA GLU A 524 20.02 -27.05 -7.56
C GLU A 524 19.78 -26.89 -6.06
N ILE A 525 18.58 -27.24 -5.60
CA ILE A 525 18.22 -27.20 -4.17
C ILE A 525 18.60 -28.53 -3.50
N GLU A 526 19.47 -28.46 -2.51
CA GLU A 526 19.84 -29.64 -1.71
C GLU A 526 18.66 -30.12 -0.87
N PRO A 527 18.49 -31.45 -0.69
CA PRO A 527 17.47 -31.98 0.20
C PRO A 527 17.65 -31.47 1.63
N LEU A 528 16.55 -31.14 2.29
CA LEU A 528 16.56 -30.81 3.71
C LEU A 528 17.15 -31.97 4.52
N PHE A 529 17.82 -31.65 5.62
CA PHE A 529 18.27 -32.66 6.58
C PHE A 529 17.07 -33.49 7.06
N LYS A 530 17.27 -34.81 7.14
CA LYS A 530 16.20 -35.74 7.56
C LYS A 530 15.98 -35.77 9.07
N ASP A 531 17.00 -35.34 9.83
CA ASP A 531 16.97 -35.32 11.28
C ASP A 531 16.60 -33.90 11.72
N ASP A 532 15.55 -33.79 12.55
CA ASP A 532 15.16 -32.53 13.15
C ASP A 532 16.17 -32.12 14.24
N VAL A 533 16.48 -30.83 14.33
CA VAL A 533 17.24 -30.25 15.44
C VAL A 533 16.24 -29.71 16.46
N ASP A 534 16.30 -30.22 17.69
CA ASP A 534 15.46 -29.69 18.75
C ASP A 534 15.86 -28.25 19.16
N PHE A 535 14.89 -27.50 19.69
CA PHE A 535 15.08 -26.10 20.06
C PHE A 535 16.17 -25.91 21.13
N GLU A 536 16.30 -26.85 22.07
CA GLU A 536 17.33 -26.79 23.12
C GLU A 536 18.75 -26.91 22.54
N THR A 537 18.93 -27.72 21.50
CA THR A 537 20.20 -27.89 20.80
C THR A 537 20.52 -26.68 19.93
N PHE A 538 19.54 -26.12 19.22
CA PHE A 538 19.74 -24.93 18.40
C PHE A 538 20.06 -23.70 19.28
N SER A 539 19.28 -23.45 20.33
CA SER A 539 19.43 -22.31 21.24
C SER A 539 20.77 -22.27 22.00
N LYS A 540 21.50 -23.40 22.07
CA LYS A 540 22.86 -23.46 22.62
C LYS A 540 23.91 -22.84 21.69
N SER A 541 23.61 -22.60 20.41
CA SER A 541 24.53 -21.94 19.47
C SER A 541 24.40 -20.43 19.59
N ASP A 542 25.49 -19.73 19.88
CA ASP A 542 25.48 -18.27 20.03
C ASP A 542 25.84 -17.58 18.71
N PHE A 543 24.82 -17.17 17.98
CA PHE A 543 24.96 -16.43 16.73
C PHE A 543 25.03 -14.93 17.00
N ARG A 544 26.09 -14.28 16.49
CA ARG A 544 26.34 -12.85 16.65
C ARG A 544 26.63 -12.17 15.33
N ALA A 545 26.20 -10.92 15.22
CA ALA A 545 26.76 -10.00 14.24
C ALA A 545 28.18 -9.62 14.67
N VAL A 546 29.15 -9.79 13.78
CA VAL A 546 30.56 -9.52 14.03
C VAL A 546 31.10 -8.52 13.00
N LYS A 547 31.91 -7.55 13.43
CA LYS A 547 32.56 -6.58 12.54
C LYS A 547 33.95 -7.07 12.15
N VAL A 548 34.26 -7.06 10.86
CA VAL A 548 35.61 -7.44 10.39
C VAL A 548 36.57 -6.27 10.62
N LYS A 549 37.46 -6.38 11.60
CA LYS A 549 38.52 -5.40 11.86
C LYS A 549 39.68 -5.57 10.88
N GLU A 550 40.11 -6.82 10.68
CA GLU A 550 41.18 -7.17 9.75
C GLU A 550 40.87 -8.51 9.06
N CYS A 551 41.32 -8.66 7.82
CA CYS A 551 41.25 -9.91 7.08
C CYS A 551 42.56 -10.10 6.30
N THR A 552 43.19 -11.27 6.39
CA THR A 552 44.44 -11.57 5.69
C THR A 552 44.44 -13.00 5.14
N ALA A 553 45.13 -13.22 4.01
CA ALA A 553 45.34 -14.57 3.49
C ALA A 553 46.31 -15.35 4.37
N VAL A 554 45.97 -16.58 4.74
CA VAL A 554 46.81 -17.42 5.60
C VAL A 554 48.04 -17.91 4.82
N PRO A 555 49.28 -17.61 5.26
CA PRO A 555 50.48 -18.04 4.57
C PRO A 555 50.51 -19.56 4.37
N LYS A 556 50.83 -20.01 3.15
CA LYS A 556 50.87 -21.43 2.73
C LYS A 556 49.50 -22.11 2.58
N SER A 557 48.38 -21.41 2.74
CA SER A 557 47.05 -21.90 2.37
C SER A 557 46.52 -21.17 1.15
N LYS A 558 45.99 -21.91 0.17
CA LYS A 558 45.30 -21.32 -0.99
C LYS A 558 43.81 -21.08 -0.75
N LYS A 559 43.26 -21.54 0.39
CA LYS A 559 41.82 -21.57 0.67
C LYS A 559 41.38 -20.76 1.89
N LEU A 560 42.31 -20.43 2.80
CA LEU A 560 41.97 -19.86 4.09
C LEU A 560 42.25 -18.35 4.16
N LEU A 561 41.25 -17.62 4.64
CA LEU A 561 41.38 -16.27 5.15
C LEU A 561 41.33 -16.30 6.68
N GLN A 562 42.15 -15.47 7.32
CA GLN A 562 42.13 -15.22 8.76
C GLN A 562 41.49 -13.87 9.03
N PHE A 563 40.46 -13.89 9.87
CA PHE A 563 39.70 -12.72 10.30
C PHE A 563 40.05 -12.36 11.73
N THR A 564 40.26 -11.07 11.97
CA THR A 564 40.20 -10.45 13.30
C THR A 564 38.86 -9.73 13.39
N LEU A 565 38.01 -10.14 14.33
CA LEU A 565 36.60 -9.75 14.41
C LEU A 565 36.29 -9.06 15.74
N ASP A 566 35.41 -8.06 15.68
CA ASP A 566 34.69 -7.53 16.84
C ASP A 566 33.38 -8.27 17.02
N ASP A 567 33.20 -8.96 18.15
CA ASP A 567 31.95 -9.61 18.53
C ASP A 567 31.24 -8.90 19.69
N GLY A 568 31.64 -7.66 20.00
CA GLY A 568 31.03 -6.84 21.05
C GLY A 568 31.48 -7.17 22.47
N THR A 569 32.35 -8.17 22.69
CA THR A 569 32.87 -8.48 24.04
C THR A 569 34.05 -7.59 24.46
N GLY A 570 34.57 -6.77 23.53
CA GLY A 570 35.74 -5.91 23.75
C GLY A 570 37.09 -6.60 23.56
N GLU A 571 37.11 -7.89 23.20
CA GLU A 571 38.30 -8.64 22.80
C GLU A 571 38.24 -8.99 21.30
N ASP A 572 39.40 -9.07 20.65
CA ASP A 572 39.47 -9.44 19.25
C ASP A 572 39.35 -10.95 19.07
N ARG A 573 38.38 -11.39 18.27
CA ARG A 573 38.16 -12.81 17.95
C ARG A 573 38.83 -13.19 16.64
N THR A 574 39.61 -14.27 16.67
CA THR A 574 40.20 -14.86 15.46
C THR A 574 39.32 -15.98 14.90
N ILE A 575 38.92 -15.89 13.63
CA ILE A 575 38.24 -16.97 12.90
C ILE A 575 38.97 -17.22 11.57
N LEU A 576 39.19 -18.48 11.22
CA LEU A 576 39.69 -18.88 9.90
C LEU A 576 38.53 -19.41 9.05
N SER A 577 38.36 -18.87 7.85
CA SER A 577 37.30 -19.29 6.93
C SER A 577 37.85 -19.72 5.57
N GLY A 578 37.25 -20.76 5.00
CA GLY A 578 37.65 -21.41 3.74
C GLY A 578 37.20 -20.68 2.47
N ILE A 579 37.06 -19.36 2.51
CA ILE A 579 36.37 -18.58 1.46
C ILE A 579 37.32 -17.78 0.57
N HIS A 580 38.63 -18.02 0.65
CA HIS A 580 39.65 -17.26 -0.10
C HIS A 580 39.48 -17.40 -1.63
N GLU A 581 38.89 -18.50 -2.12
CA GLU A 581 38.62 -18.67 -3.55
C GLU A 581 37.45 -17.79 -4.05
N TYR A 582 36.70 -17.16 -3.13
CA TYR A 582 35.48 -16.39 -3.42
C TYR A 582 35.57 -14.89 -3.09
N TYR A 583 36.46 -14.51 -2.17
CA TYR A 583 36.59 -13.13 -1.68
C TYR A 583 38.06 -12.75 -1.51
N GLU A 584 38.38 -11.51 -1.86
CA GLU A 584 39.68 -10.92 -1.54
C GLU A 584 39.63 -10.28 -0.13
N PRO A 585 40.72 -10.32 0.66
CA PRO A 585 40.71 -9.82 2.03
C PRO A 585 40.23 -8.37 2.18
N GLU A 586 40.59 -7.50 1.24
CA GLU A 586 40.26 -6.07 1.27
C GLU A 586 38.75 -5.80 1.08
N GLU A 587 38.01 -6.73 0.46
CA GLU A 587 36.56 -6.60 0.26
C GLU A 587 35.77 -6.85 1.55
N LEU A 588 36.39 -7.52 2.52
CA LEU A 588 35.75 -7.98 3.74
C LEU A 588 36.01 -7.07 4.94
N VAL A 589 37.10 -6.30 4.93
CA VAL A 589 37.43 -5.39 6.03
C VAL A 589 36.35 -4.31 6.16
N GLY A 590 35.87 -4.09 7.39
CA GLY A 590 34.79 -3.15 7.71
C GLY A 590 33.38 -3.71 7.52
N LYS A 591 33.22 -4.90 6.93
CA LYS A 591 31.90 -5.54 6.76
C LYS A 591 31.38 -6.13 8.05
N THR A 592 30.05 -6.28 8.10
CA THR A 592 29.34 -6.92 9.21
C THR A 592 28.89 -8.29 8.75
N CYS A 593 29.36 -9.33 9.43
CA CYS A 593 29.08 -10.72 9.09
C CYS A 593 28.34 -11.42 10.22
N ILE A 594 27.78 -12.60 9.97
CA ILE A 594 27.22 -13.47 11.02
C ILE A 594 28.22 -14.58 11.37
N ALA A 595 28.44 -14.79 12.67
CA ALA A 595 29.28 -15.88 13.17
C ALA A 595 28.64 -16.59 14.35
N ILE A 596 28.93 -17.89 14.49
CA ILE A 596 28.77 -18.60 15.77
C ILE A 596 30.02 -18.35 16.59
N THR A 597 29.87 -17.72 17.75
CA THR A 597 30.98 -17.23 18.57
C THR A 597 31.33 -18.14 19.75
N ASN A 598 30.48 -19.11 20.09
CA ASN A 598 30.67 -20.00 21.23
C ASN A 598 31.15 -21.43 20.86
N LEU A 599 31.72 -21.61 19.67
CA LEU A 599 32.38 -22.87 19.30
C LEU A 599 33.76 -23.02 19.97
N PRO A 600 34.16 -24.23 20.38
CA PRO A 600 35.49 -24.46 20.92
C PRO A 600 36.58 -24.17 19.87
N PRO A 601 37.75 -23.61 20.25
CA PRO A 601 38.82 -23.30 19.32
C PRO A 601 39.28 -24.53 18.51
N ARG A 602 39.37 -24.38 17.20
CA ARG A 602 39.87 -25.41 16.28
C ARG A 602 41.17 -24.97 15.63
N LYS A 603 42.26 -25.73 15.84
CA LYS A 603 43.54 -25.49 15.18
C LYS A 603 43.46 -25.71 13.68
N MET A 604 43.74 -24.68 12.91
CA MET A 604 43.81 -24.70 11.46
C MET A 604 45.11 -24.04 11.03
N MET A 605 45.99 -24.81 10.36
CA MET A 605 47.32 -24.32 9.94
C MET A 605 48.19 -23.72 11.07
N GLY A 606 47.97 -24.16 12.32
CA GLY A 606 48.69 -23.67 13.50
C GLY A 606 48.08 -22.45 14.18
N ILE A 607 46.93 -21.96 13.71
CA ILE A 607 46.18 -20.82 14.28
C ILE A 607 44.88 -21.35 14.89
N ASP A 608 44.51 -20.83 16.06
CA ASP A 608 43.26 -21.19 16.74
C ASP A 608 42.09 -20.41 16.12
N SER A 609 41.17 -21.12 15.45
CA SER A 609 39.92 -20.55 14.95
C SER A 609 38.83 -20.65 16.04
N CYS A 610 38.43 -19.52 16.59
CA CYS A 610 37.55 -19.42 17.75
C CYS A 610 36.11 -19.07 17.35
N GLY A 611 35.53 -19.84 16.43
CA GLY A 611 34.19 -19.62 15.90
C GLY A 611 34.05 -20.05 14.45
N MET A 612 32.88 -19.80 13.87
CA MET A 612 32.58 -20.07 12.47
C MET A 612 31.76 -18.96 11.85
N LEU A 613 32.24 -18.40 10.73
CA LEU A 613 31.46 -17.46 9.91
C LEU A 613 30.40 -18.22 9.10
N ILE A 614 29.23 -17.63 8.92
CA ILE A 614 28.11 -18.27 8.21
C ILE A 614 28.07 -17.83 6.75
N SER A 615 28.03 -18.80 5.86
CA SER A 615 27.92 -18.58 4.42
C SER A 615 26.82 -19.47 3.84
N ALA A 616 26.09 -18.95 2.86
CA ALA A 616 25.17 -19.72 2.05
C ALA A 616 25.91 -20.29 0.84
N VAL A 617 25.70 -21.57 0.54
CA VAL A 617 26.24 -22.23 -0.65
C VAL A 617 25.10 -22.74 -1.51
N HIS A 618 25.27 -22.69 -2.83
CA HIS A 618 24.37 -23.35 -3.77
C HIS A 618 25.13 -23.79 -5.01
N ASN A 619 24.60 -24.81 -5.71
CA ASN A 619 25.11 -25.21 -7.01
C ASN A 619 24.27 -24.56 -8.11
N GLU A 620 24.93 -23.90 -9.05
CA GLU A 620 24.31 -23.33 -10.25
C GLU A 620 25.10 -23.78 -11.48
N GLU A 621 24.42 -24.44 -12.43
CA GLU A 621 25.05 -24.99 -13.65
C GLU A 621 26.28 -25.89 -13.38
N GLY A 622 26.23 -26.69 -12.30
CA GLY A 622 27.32 -27.61 -11.92
C GLY A 622 28.55 -26.95 -11.29
N LYS A 623 28.44 -25.68 -10.84
CA LYS A 623 29.47 -24.97 -10.08
C LYS A 623 28.92 -24.54 -8.72
N GLU A 624 29.70 -24.81 -7.67
CA GLU A 624 29.41 -24.31 -6.33
C GLU A 624 29.67 -22.81 -6.27
N LYS A 625 28.68 -22.06 -5.78
CA LYS A 625 28.78 -20.64 -5.45
C LYS A 625 28.63 -20.48 -3.94
N LEU A 626 29.45 -19.61 -3.36
CA LEU A 626 29.43 -19.29 -1.94
C LEU A 626 29.15 -17.80 -1.73
N HIS A 627 28.27 -17.52 -0.79
CA HIS A 627 27.89 -16.17 -0.37
C HIS A 627 28.07 -16.04 1.14
N LEU A 628 29.09 -15.28 1.57
CA LEU A 628 29.23 -14.91 2.98
C LEU A 628 28.05 -14.03 3.38
N LEU A 629 27.37 -14.37 4.48
CA LEU A 629 26.22 -13.60 4.96
C LEU A 629 26.71 -12.29 5.58
N MET A 630 26.74 -11.25 4.76
CA MET A 630 26.99 -9.88 5.17
C MET A 630 25.65 -9.18 5.42
N VAL A 631 25.52 -8.56 6.58
CA VAL A 631 24.31 -7.88 7.03
C VAL A 631 24.53 -6.38 7.09
N ASP A 632 23.46 -5.63 7.35
CA ASP A 632 23.49 -4.18 7.42
C ASP A 632 24.60 -3.67 8.36
N GLU A 633 25.40 -2.71 7.88
CA GLU A 633 26.54 -2.15 8.62
C GLU A 633 26.12 -1.35 9.86
N HIS A 634 24.83 -1.00 10.03
CA HIS A 634 24.30 -0.34 11.22
C HIS A 634 24.05 -1.31 12.38
N ILE A 635 24.04 -2.63 12.14
CA ILE A 635 23.89 -3.62 13.22
C ILE A 635 25.16 -3.59 14.07
N PRO A 636 25.09 -3.34 15.40
CA PRO A 636 26.28 -3.25 16.24
C PRO A 636 26.97 -4.61 16.40
N ALA A 637 28.29 -4.58 16.63
CA ALA A 637 29.04 -5.80 16.99
C ALA A 637 28.44 -6.42 18.26
N GLY A 638 28.27 -7.75 18.26
CA GLY A 638 27.71 -8.50 19.38
C GLY A 638 26.19 -8.55 19.45
N ALA A 639 25.47 -7.94 18.50
CA ALA A 639 24.02 -8.14 18.37
C ALA A 639 23.70 -9.63 18.24
N LYS A 640 22.80 -10.13 19.09
CA LYS A 640 22.37 -11.53 19.11
C LYS A 640 21.37 -11.80 17.99
N LEU A 641 21.51 -12.94 17.33
CA LEU A 641 20.50 -13.46 16.41
C LEU A 641 19.63 -14.46 17.16
N TYR A 642 18.30 -14.29 17.05
CA TYR A 642 17.30 -15.15 17.66
C TYR A 642 16.80 -16.21 16.69
#